data_AF-A0A2N1P5Y9-F1
#
_entry.id   AF-A0A2N1P5Y9-F1
#
_cell.length_a   1.000
_cell.length_b   1.000
_cell.length_c   1.000
_cell.angle_alpha   90.00
_cell.angle_beta   90.00
_cell.angle_gamma   90.00
#
_symmetry.space_group_name_H-M   'P 1'
#
loop_
_entity.id
_entity.type
_entity.pdbx_description
1 polymer ?
#
loop_
_entity_poly.entity_id
_entity_poly.type
_entity_poly.pdbx_seq_one_letter_code
_entity_poly.pdbx_strand_id
1 'polypeptide(L)'
;MLRQLISLTILAAMAFAAGNAEDIYLLRIESQSQLEAVRQHVDHAHGVLGDGFLVSIDKDQIAALGSAGIDIEPLAGDVQLQNYYVVQKLHERELTPVYLPSIYTAGNKHLVQLGAGDDDILRNAGYMAIPVMEKNTPFFYNPPLTALPSLDDYPTDTIAASVNQDSLYNYVARLQAFQSRYVVTDSIHAARNWLRSKFQQFGYSGVDLQHFVVNTERYGITYVDLDCYNVACWKTGTTFPDKLIVVGAHYDSFNHYGPTPKEIWSPGADDNATGTAAVLELARVFKDFDSQYSMLFMPFSAEEIGLLGATYCADVLHDDSVKIEIMINFDMIAYQGDTDFDVDLFWSRSSPHAHVFGDAAERLDDLVPVYYNSSYCDSDPFDDYGYRTMTPVEGELCPSVHRDYDVIDSLDFLYMTKIVKMTAAAMAVIDQSVPPIACNLYDIGDGQSLRVAWNDCNDEYQYNIAYGLSPHNLSDTVDVPAPACQYDISGLTEGLEYYVGVISVPVDRYPPLAVLTSSEMPLTNPRQPADFSVDAGLNSIVTGWRANIELDLNHYRLLRKEPLGIWEAISDNVTDTFYIDEGVVAQQTYIYALLAIDNDMNESDTSNSGSAVAATFDQGVLLVDETQDGANYPGEQAQIIFYTSAFGDSSFTRSAIDESGPPLKKSVAGQYPTMFYVDDDRLANLFANSIDSLKWYLQYETNFFLAGWQTIFSITGQTNFYAGNFFRDNFGLTSIAENVLSDFNGATGVDGWPDIQVRSDTYYHAPLPNIDIFGAAPGAQVIYTFNSNSGNPFYGNKPVGIAFDTHHGKRVILGCPLYYLTEASAQALITKVFEYFGEESVLYGDANGDWAMNLLDITYLINYLYKDGPGPVDPNNGDPNGSCAVNILDVTYLINYLYKSGPEPVAGCVTM
;
A
#
# COMPACT_ATOMS: atom_id res chain seq x y z
N MET A 1 30.38 42.82 29.26
CA MET A 1 31.31 42.48 28.15
C MET A 1 31.68 41.00 28.23
N LEU A 2 30.66 40.12 28.19
CA LEU A 2 30.79 38.66 28.05
C LEU A 2 29.38 38.08 27.78
N ARG A 3 28.73 38.58 26.71
CA ARG A 3 27.39 38.13 26.24
C ARG A 3 27.26 38.22 24.70
N GLN A 4 28.37 38.16 23.97
CA GLN A 4 28.39 38.35 22.52
C GLN A 4 29.42 37.46 21.78
N LEU A 5 29.76 36.28 22.31
CA LEU A 5 30.75 35.40 21.67
C LEU A 5 30.45 33.89 21.75
N ILE A 6 29.16 33.51 21.83
CA ILE A 6 28.70 32.13 21.57
C ILE A 6 27.44 32.22 20.71
N SER A 7 27.58 32.73 19.48
CA SER A 7 26.48 32.79 18.49
C SER A 7 26.97 32.50 17.06
N LEU A 8 28.07 31.75 16.88
CA LEU A 8 28.60 31.46 15.55
C LEU A 8 29.08 30.02 15.32
N THR A 9 28.71 29.06 16.17
CA THR A 9 29.09 27.64 15.98
C THR A 9 27.97 26.63 16.30
N ILE A 10 26.71 27.06 16.35
CA ILE A 10 25.52 26.17 16.43
C ILE A 10 24.43 26.66 15.47
N LEU A 11 24.80 27.06 14.26
CA LEU A 11 23.85 27.41 13.19
C LEU A 11 24.16 26.70 11.85
N ALA A 12 25.03 25.68 11.88
CA ALA A 12 25.42 24.88 10.72
C ALA A 12 25.19 23.37 10.92
N ALA A 13 24.41 22.97 11.93
CA ALA A 13 24.05 21.58 12.21
C ALA A 13 22.53 21.38 12.47
N MET A 14 21.70 22.36 12.09
CA MET A 14 20.22 22.27 12.10
C MET A 14 19.65 22.78 10.77
N ALA A 15 20.21 22.29 9.67
CA ALA A 15 19.65 22.45 8.34
C ALA A 15 19.72 21.09 7.62
N PHE A 16 19.20 20.07 8.28
CA PHE A 16 18.83 18.80 7.66
C PHE A 16 17.40 18.46 8.12
N ALA A 17 16.59 18.06 7.15
CA ALA A 17 15.17 17.73 7.21
C ALA A 17 14.21 18.92 7.42
N ALA A 18 14.08 19.80 6.42
CA ALA A 18 12.74 20.25 6.07
C ALA A 18 12.11 19.10 5.28
N GLY A 19 11.42 18.19 5.96
CA GLY A 19 10.57 17.21 5.30
C GLY A 19 9.51 17.95 4.49
N ASN A 20 9.16 17.42 3.32
CA ASN A 20 7.99 17.90 2.59
C ASN A 20 6.79 17.86 3.55
N ALA A 21 5.98 18.91 3.52
CA ALA A 21 4.79 18.96 4.33
C ALA A 21 3.85 17.86 3.82
N GLU A 22 3.56 16.89 4.66
CA GLU A 22 2.77 15.71 4.33
C GLU A 22 1.32 15.98 4.72
N ASP A 23 0.35 15.38 4.02
CA ASP A 23 -1.05 15.44 4.44
C ASP A 23 -1.38 14.16 5.24
N ILE A 24 -2.25 14.27 6.25
CA ILE A 24 -2.77 13.13 7.01
C ILE A 24 -4.19 12.83 6.55
N TYR A 25 -4.43 11.56 6.23
CA TYR A 25 -5.74 11.02 5.87
C TYR A 25 -6.13 9.89 6.81
N LEU A 26 -7.43 9.61 6.85
CA LEU A 26 -8.00 8.42 7.45
C LEU A 26 -8.59 7.55 6.34
N LEU A 27 -8.10 6.32 6.23
CA LEU A 27 -8.45 5.38 5.17
C LEU A 27 -9.27 4.23 5.77
N ARG A 28 -10.44 3.91 5.19
CA ARG A 28 -11.29 2.79 5.65
C ARG A 28 -11.26 1.63 4.65
N ILE A 29 -11.00 0.44 5.17
CA ILE A 29 -10.94 -0.81 4.39
C ILE A 29 -12.13 -1.68 4.77
N GLU A 30 -13.06 -1.85 3.83
CA GLU A 30 -14.34 -2.54 4.02
C GLU A 30 -14.41 -3.91 3.32
N SER A 31 -13.38 -4.27 2.54
CA SER A 31 -13.29 -5.55 1.83
C SER A 31 -11.85 -6.05 1.67
N GLN A 32 -11.72 -7.36 1.43
CA GLN A 32 -10.44 -7.99 1.12
C GLN A 32 -9.79 -7.44 -0.16
N SER A 33 -10.58 -7.11 -1.19
CA SER A 33 -10.09 -6.51 -2.43
C SER A 33 -9.54 -5.09 -2.20
N GLN A 34 -10.20 -4.29 -1.36
CA GLN A 34 -9.67 -2.99 -0.97
C GLN A 34 -8.37 -3.13 -0.18
N LEU A 35 -8.26 -4.12 0.73
CA LEU A 35 -7.01 -4.39 1.44
C LEU A 35 -5.85 -4.69 0.47
N GLU A 36 -6.11 -5.53 -0.53
CA GLU A 36 -5.11 -5.86 -1.56
C GLU A 36 -4.72 -4.62 -2.38
N ALA A 37 -5.68 -3.77 -2.74
CA ALA A 37 -5.42 -2.52 -3.42
C ALA A 37 -4.59 -1.55 -2.56
N VAL A 38 -4.92 -1.38 -1.28
CA VAL A 38 -4.14 -0.53 -0.36
C VAL A 38 -2.69 -1.01 -0.29
N ARG A 39 -2.47 -2.31 -0.11
CA ARG A 39 -1.12 -2.91 -0.01
C ARG A 39 -0.29 -2.80 -1.28
N GLN A 40 -0.90 -2.50 -2.43
CA GLN A 40 -0.18 -2.23 -3.68
C GLN A 40 0.34 -0.79 -3.76
N HIS A 41 -0.26 0.14 -3.02
CA HIS A 41 0.00 1.57 -3.15
C HIS A 41 0.57 2.21 -1.87
N VAL A 42 0.32 1.62 -0.70
CA VAL A 42 0.74 2.15 0.61
C VAL A 42 1.35 1.02 1.43
N ASP A 43 2.60 1.22 1.86
CA ASP A 43 3.36 0.18 2.57
C ASP A 43 2.78 -0.10 3.97
N HIS A 44 2.46 0.96 4.72
CA HIS A 44 1.95 0.88 6.09
C HIS A 44 1.13 2.12 6.47
N ALA A 45 0.37 1.99 7.55
CA ALA A 45 -0.30 3.07 8.24
C ALA A 45 0.53 3.56 9.44
N HIS A 46 0.30 4.80 9.85
CA HIS A 46 0.83 5.42 11.06
C HIS A 46 0.00 5.10 12.32
N GLY A 47 -0.80 4.03 12.28
CA GLY A 47 -1.68 3.61 13.37
C GLY A 47 -3.14 3.50 12.96
N VAL A 48 -3.94 3.01 13.90
CA VAL A 48 -5.40 2.86 13.72
C VAL A 48 -6.15 3.80 14.67
N LEU A 49 -7.15 4.48 14.12
CA LEU A 49 -8.01 5.42 14.84
C LEU A 49 -9.48 5.03 14.61
N GLY A 50 -10.03 4.29 15.57
CA GLY A 50 -11.35 3.64 15.39
C GLY A 50 -11.24 2.44 14.46
N ASP A 51 -11.99 2.48 13.36
CA ASP A 51 -11.97 1.50 12.26
C ASP A 51 -11.13 1.96 11.05
N GLY A 52 -10.57 3.17 11.10
CA GLY A 52 -9.77 3.76 10.02
C GLY A 52 -8.27 3.75 10.28
N PHE A 53 -7.49 3.68 9.21
CA PHE A 53 -6.02 3.73 9.21
C PHE A 53 -5.54 5.15 8.98
N LEU A 54 -4.68 5.66 9.88
CA LEU A 54 -4.01 6.94 9.68
C LEU A 54 -2.89 6.76 8.66
N VAL A 55 -2.91 7.51 7.57
CA VAL A 55 -1.90 7.39 6.52
C VAL A 55 -1.42 8.77 6.12
N SER A 56 -0.16 8.86 5.69
CA SER A 56 0.31 9.95 4.86
C SER A 56 0.50 9.43 3.44
N ILE A 57 -0.28 9.99 2.52
CA ILE A 57 -0.33 9.56 1.12
C ILE A 57 -0.36 10.79 0.21
N ASP A 58 0.23 10.66 -0.97
CA ASP A 58 0.23 11.71 -1.99
C ASP A 58 -1.03 11.66 -2.89
N LYS A 59 -1.11 12.62 -3.82
CA LYS A 59 -2.26 12.74 -4.73
C LYS A 59 -2.43 11.55 -5.67
N ASP A 60 -1.34 10.89 -6.07
CA ASP A 60 -1.37 9.75 -6.98
C ASP A 60 -1.89 8.52 -6.26
N GLN A 61 -1.43 8.31 -5.02
CA GLN A 61 -1.96 7.30 -4.13
C GLN A 61 -3.46 7.53 -3.85
N ILE A 62 -3.90 8.76 -3.59
CA ILE A 62 -5.33 9.08 -3.40
C ILE A 62 -6.15 8.71 -4.65
N ALA A 63 -5.66 9.04 -5.84
CA ALA A 63 -6.35 8.72 -7.10
C ALA A 63 -6.44 7.21 -7.35
N ALA A 64 -5.34 6.48 -7.09
CA ALA A 64 -5.29 5.02 -7.23
C ALA A 64 -6.24 4.33 -6.24
N LEU A 65 -6.19 4.72 -4.97
CA LEU A 65 -7.04 4.18 -3.91
C LEU A 65 -8.52 4.54 -4.13
N GLY A 66 -8.81 5.76 -4.56
CA GLY A 66 -10.17 6.18 -4.94
C GLY A 66 -10.74 5.38 -6.11
N SER A 67 -9.90 5.00 -7.07
CA SER A 67 -10.30 4.12 -8.19
C SER A 67 -10.61 2.69 -7.73
N ALA A 68 -9.98 2.24 -6.64
CA ALA A 68 -10.29 0.98 -5.97
C ALA A 68 -11.51 1.04 -5.02
N GLY A 69 -12.21 2.18 -4.99
CA GLY A 69 -13.42 2.38 -4.18
C GLY A 69 -13.16 2.51 -2.68
N ILE A 70 -11.97 2.96 -2.28
CA ILE A 70 -11.58 3.14 -0.88
C ILE A 70 -12.06 4.50 -0.36
N ASP A 71 -12.64 4.55 0.84
CA ASP A 71 -13.00 5.80 1.52
C ASP A 71 -11.75 6.45 2.15
N ILE A 72 -11.50 7.70 1.78
CA ILE A 72 -10.33 8.49 2.18
C ILE A 72 -10.80 9.83 2.72
N GLU A 73 -10.66 10.04 4.03
CA GLU A 73 -11.08 11.25 4.73
C GLU A 73 -9.86 12.13 5.05
N PRO A 74 -9.76 13.36 4.51
CA PRO A 74 -8.67 14.27 4.84
C PRO A 74 -8.79 14.80 6.26
N LEU A 75 -7.72 14.71 7.06
CA LEU A 75 -7.71 15.16 8.45
C LEU A 75 -6.92 16.45 8.66
N ALA A 76 -5.71 16.54 8.09
CA ALA A 76 -4.82 17.70 8.23
C ALA A 76 -3.91 17.80 7.01
N GLY A 77 -3.59 19.03 6.58
CA GLY A 77 -2.70 19.27 5.44
C GLY A 77 -1.47 20.10 5.79
N ASP A 78 -0.45 20.04 4.92
CA ASP A 78 0.85 20.69 5.09
C ASP A 78 1.48 20.41 6.48
N VAL A 79 1.46 19.15 6.91
CA VAL A 79 1.85 18.75 8.26
C VAL A 79 3.33 18.39 8.37
N GLN A 80 3.85 18.52 9.60
CA GLN A 80 5.08 17.85 10.02
C GLN A 80 4.68 16.70 10.93
N LEU A 81 4.72 15.46 10.44
CA LEU A 81 4.21 14.29 11.17
C LEU A 81 4.79 14.15 12.59
N GLN A 82 6.03 14.62 12.84
CA GLN A 82 6.64 14.61 14.18
C GLN A 82 5.87 15.40 15.25
N ASN A 83 4.96 16.29 14.85
CA ASN A 83 4.14 17.10 15.75
C ASN A 83 2.76 16.50 16.01
N TYR A 84 2.43 15.35 15.41
CA TYR A 84 1.11 14.73 15.51
C TYR A 84 1.17 13.49 16.39
N TYR A 85 0.17 13.37 17.26
CA TYR A 85 0.10 12.33 18.27
C TYR A 85 -1.29 11.74 18.31
N VAL A 86 -1.37 10.42 18.47
CA VAL A 86 -2.59 9.76 18.95
C VAL A 86 -2.56 9.80 20.47
N VAL A 87 -3.55 10.46 21.05
CA VAL A 87 -3.71 10.62 22.50
C VAL A 87 -4.88 9.79 22.98
N GLN A 88 -4.64 8.98 24.01
CA GLN A 88 -5.69 8.24 24.70
C GLN A 88 -5.54 8.36 26.21
N LYS A 89 -6.67 8.24 26.91
CA LYS A 89 -6.68 8.22 28.38
C LYS A 89 -6.02 6.93 28.87
N LEU A 90 -5.13 7.06 29.88
CA LEU A 90 -4.68 5.90 30.66
C LEU A 90 -5.74 5.59 31.70
N HIS A 91 -6.22 4.35 31.70
CA HIS A 91 -7.25 3.93 32.65
C HIS A 91 -6.73 4.02 34.10
N GLU A 92 -5.45 3.71 34.32
CA GLU A 92 -4.79 3.63 35.62
C GLU A 92 -4.32 4.96 36.22
N ARG A 93 -4.80 6.11 35.73
CA ARG A 93 -4.35 7.42 36.22
C ARG A 93 -5.49 8.37 36.54
N GLU A 94 -5.39 9.02 37.71
CA GLU A 94 -6.24 10.17 38.04
C GLU A 94 -6.00 11.30 37.03
N LEU A 95 -7.07 11.77 36.41
CA LEU A 95 -7.01 12.81 35.40
C LEU A 95 -6.82 14.18 36.03
N THR A 96 -5.79 14.89 35.57
CA THR A 96 -5.79 16.36 35.65
C THR A 96 -6.44 16.87 34.36
N PRO A 97 -7.54 17.66 34.42
CA PRO A 97 -8.20 18.15 33.22
C PRO A 97 -7.25 18.96 32.34
N VAL A 98 -7.00 18.49 31.11
CA VAL A 98 -6.23 19.19 30.09
C VAL A 98 -7.13 19.42 28.87
N TYR A 99 -7.03 20.61 28.28
CA TYR A 99 -7.71 20.90 27.02
C TYR A 99 -6.95 20.23 25.86
N LEU A 100 -7.60 19.29 25.17
CA LEU A 100 -7.07 18.59 24.01
C LEU A 100 -7.73 19.13 22.72
N PRO A 101 -7.06 20.01 21.94
CA PRO A 101 -7.56 20.47 20.66
C PRO A 101 -7.47 19.34 19.62
N SER A 102 -8.47 18.46 19.63
CA SER A 102 -8.52 17.28 18.77
C SER A 102 -8.84 17.66 17.33
N ILE A 103 -8.02 17.17 16.40
CA ILE A 103 -8.24 17.23 14.96
C ILE A 103 -9.29 16.18 14.55
N TYR A 104 -9.16 14.99 15.13
CA TYR A 104 -10.10 13.87 14.95
C TYR A 104 -10.30 13.14 16.26
N THR A 105 -11.45 12.50 16.43
CA THR A 105 -11.77 11.70 17.62
C THR A 105 -12.52 10.44 17.23
N ALA A 106 -11.99 9.28 17.61
CA ALA A 106 -12.62 7.99 17.47
C ALA A 106 -12.66 7.29 18.83
N GLY A 107 -13.86 7.20 19.42
CA GLY A 107 -14.01 6.65 20.77
C GLY A 107 -13.21 7.45 21.80
N ASN A 108 -12.25 6.80 22.47
CA ASN A 108 -11.35 7.38 23.47
C ASN A 108 -9.99 7.83 22.90
N LYS A 109 -9.75 7.65 21.58
CA LYS A 109 -8.52 8.06 20.90
C LYS A 109 -8.73 9.39 20.17
N HIS A 110 -7.77 10.29 20.33
CA HIS A 110 -7.78 11.62 19.75
C HIS A 110 -6.53 11.86 18.92
N LEU A 111 -6.69 12.29 17.67
CA LEU A 111 -5.56 12.82 16.90
C LEU A 111 -5.37 14.28 17.29
N VAL A 112 -4.19 14.64 17.79
CA VAL A 112 -3.86 16.01 18.21
C VAL A 112 -2.53 16.45 17.62
N GLN A 113 -2.36 17.75 17.47
CA GLN A 113 -1.06 18.38 17.19
C GLN A 113 -0.48 18.93 18.49
N LEU A 114 0.75 18.54 18.83
CA LEU A 114 1.44 18.92 20.07
C LEU A 114 2.74 19.66 19.77
N GLY A 115 3.13 20.58 20.66
CA GLY A 115 4.46 21.18 20.68
C GLY A 115 5.50 20.27 21.33
N ALA A 116 6.79 20.55 21.09
CA ALA A 116 7.88 19.79 21.71
C ALA A 116 7.81 19.85 23.25
N GLY A 117 7.69 18.68 23.90
CA GLY A 117 7.60 18.52 25.35
C GLY A 117 6.18 18.59 25.93
N ASP A 118 5.14 18.78 25.11
CA ASP A 118 3.75 18.74 25.57
C ASP A 118 3.25 17.31 25.84
N ASP A 119 3.86 16.30 25.24
CA ASP A 119 3.57 14.89 25.47
C ASP A 119 3.89 14.46 26.92
N ASP A 120 4.99 14.95 27.49
CA ASP A 120 5.33 14.77 28.91
C ASP A 120 4.28 15.41 29.83
N ILE A 121 3.72 16.57 29.43
CA ILE A 121 2.65 17.23 30.19
C ILE A 121 1.39 16.37 30.17
N LEU A 122 1.02 15.83 29.01
CA LEU A 122 -0.13 14.93 28.86
C LEU A 122 0.05 13.63 29.67
N ARG A 123 1.25 13.04 29.63
CA ARG A 123 1.61 11.84 30.42
C ARG A 123 1.51 12.09 31.93
N ASN A 124 1.93 13.26 32.40
CA ASN A 124 1.76 13.67 33.79
C ASN A 124 0.29 13.95 34.17
N ALA A 125 -0.55 14.30 33.19
CA ALA A 125 -1.97 14.56 33.38
C ALA A 125 -2.86 13.30 33.27
N GLY A 126 -2.27 12.13 32.99
CA GLY A 126 -2.99 10.84 32.88
C GLY A 126 -3.33 10.41 31.44
N TYR A 127 -2.65 10.96 30.44
CA TYR A 127 -2.85 10.62 29.02
C TYR A 127 -1.60 9.96 28.42
N MET A 128 -1.79 8.95 27.59
CA MET A 128 -0.77 8.45 26.68
C MET A 128 -0.76 9.31 25.43
N ALA A 129 0.40 9.81 25.01
CA ALA A 129 0.59 10.47 23.72
C ALA A 129 1.60 9.68 22.89
N ILE A 130 1.17 9.13 21.76
CA ILE A 130 1.99 8.28 20.88
C ILE A 130 2.27 9.07 19.60
N PRO A 131 3.54 9.33 19.25
CA PRO A 131 3.87 10.01 18.01
C PRO A 131 3.39 9.21 16.80
N VAL A 132 2.77 9.88 15.83
CA VAL A 132 2.28 9.26 14.59
C VAL A 132 3.45 8.67 13.78
N MET A 133 4.62 9.32 13.77
CA MET A 133 5.82 8.85 13.06
C MET A 133 6.41 7.53 13.57
N GLU A 134 6.10 7.11 14.80
CA GLU A 134 6.73 5.93 15.41
C GLU A 134 5.97 4.62 15.12
N LYS A 135 4.80 4.69 14.45
CA LYS A 135 3.98 3.51 14.16
C LYS A 135 4.13 3.05 12.71
N ASN A 136 4.43 1.75 12.55
CA ASN A 136 4.41 1.03 11.29
C ASN A 136 3.31 -0.04 11.31
N THR A 137 2.06 0.39 11.30
CA THR A 137 0.91 -0.49 11.39
C THR A 137 0.56 -1.08 10.02
N PRO A 138 0.57 -2.41 9.84
CA PRO A 138 0.16 -2.99 8.56
C PRO A 138 -1.35 -2.85 8.37
N PHE A 139 -1.76 -2.74 7.11
CA PHE A 139 -3.17 -2.76 6.77
C PHE A 139 -3.76 -4.15 6.99
N PHE A 140 -4.97 -4.18 7.53
CA PHE A 140 -5.77 -5.39 7.70
C PHE A 140 -7.24 -5.09 7.42
N TYR A 141 -7.99 -6.14 7.12
CA TYR A 141 -9.43 -6.09 6.96
C TYR A 141 -10.07 -7.02 7.99
N ASN A 142 -10.96 -6.48 8.81
CA ASN A 142 -11.77 -7.26 9.73
C ASN A 142 -13.16 -7.42 9.11
N PRO A 143 -13.52 -8.62 8.63
CA PRO A 143 -14.85 -8.84 8.12
C PRO A 143 -15.89 -8.62 9.22
N PRO A 144 -17.07 -8.08 8.89
CA PRO A 144 -18.13 -7.89 9.86
C PRO A 144 -18.49 -9.22 10.52
N LEU A 145 -18.48 -9.23 11.86
CA LEU A 145 -18.86 -10.37 12.68
C LEU A 145 -20.19 -10.07 13.37
N THR A 146 -21.15 -10.97 13.22
CA THR A 146 -22.39 -10.92 13.98
C THR A 146 -22.32 -11.96 15.09
N ALA A 147 -22.33 -11.50 16.35
CA ALA A 147 -22.28 -12.36 17.52
C ALA A 147 -23.48 -13.32 17.52
N LEU A 148 -23.22 -14.60 17.81
CA LEU A 148 -24.28 -15.58 18.01
C LEU A 148 -24.75 -15.57 19.46
N PRO A 149 -26.02 -15.90 19.73
CA PRO A 149 -26.51 -16.03 21.10
C PRO A 149 -25.70 -17.08 21.86
N SER A 150 -25.39 -16.79 23.13
CA SER A 150 -24.75 -17.75 24.01
C SER A 150 -25.64 -18.96 24.28
N LEU A 151 -24.99 -20.10 24.53
CA LEU A 151 -25.65 -21.32 24.97
C LEU A 151 -26.09 -21.19 26.43
N ASP A 152 -27.18 -21.89 26.77
CA ASP A 152 -27.71 -21.93 28.14
C ASP A 152 -26.75 -22.59 29.14
N ASP A 153 -25.87 -23.48 28.67
CA ASP A 153 -24.89 -24.21 29.49
C ASP A 153 -23.61 -24.51 28.70
N TYR A 154 -22.47 -24.45 29.39
CA TYR A 154 -21.16 -24.79 28.87
C TYR A 154 -20.49 -25.81 29.80
N PRO A 155 -20.52 -27.12 29.50
CA PRO A 155 -19.89 -28.14 30.33
C PRO A 155 -18.40 -27.89 30.67
N THR A 156 -17.71 -27.13 29.82
CA THR A 156 -16.33 -26.67 30.01
C THR A 156 -16.14 -25.71 31.17
N ASP A 157 -17.20 -25.04 31.64
CA ASP A 157 -17.17 -24.13 32.79
C ASP A 157 -16.64 -24.82 34.06
N THR A 158 -16.71 -26.15 34.13
CA THR A 158 -16.10 -26.96 35.20
C THR A 158 -14.60 -26.72 35.38
N ILE A 159 -13.90 -26.23 34.35
CA ILE A 159 -12.48 -25.87 34.43
C ILE A 159 -12.21 -24.77 35.46
N ALA A 160 -13.16 -23.84 35.66
CA ALA A 160 -13.06 -22.75 36.61
C ALA A 160 -12.87 -23.26 38.05
N ALA A 161 -13.41 -24.43 38.40
CA ALA A 161 -13.20 -25.04 39.70
C ALA A 161 -11.75 -25.48 39.96
N SER A 162 -10.92 -25.55 38.92
CA SER A 162 -9.49 -25.86 39.05
C SER A 162 -8.64 -24.66 39.44
N VAL A 163 -9.17 -23.44 39.35
CA VAL A 163 -8.51 -22.20 39.80
C VAL A 163 -8.41 -22.21 41.33
N ASN A 164 -7.22 -21.89 41.86
CA ASN A 164 -6.87 -22.01 43.26
C ASN A 164 -6.37 -20.66 43.82
N GLN A 165 -7.17 -20.07 44.71
CA GLN A 165 -6.87 -18.79 45.36
C GLN A 165 -5.52 -18.80 46.10
N ASP A 166 -5.17 -19.89 46.79
CA ASP A 166 -3.89 -19.98 47.51
C ASP A 166 -2.69 -19.90 46.54
N SER A 167 -2.83 -20.46 45.34
CA SER A 167 -1.79 -20.41 44.31
C SER A 167 -1.60 -18.98 43.82
N LEU A 168 -2.70 -18.28 43.50
CA LEU A 168 -2.69 -16.86 43.13
C LEU A 168 -2.00 -16.01 44.20
N TYR A 169 -2.41 -16.15 45.47
CA TYR A 169 -1.77 -15.46 46.60
C TYR A 169 -0.26 -15.71 46.67
N ASN A 170 0.15 -16.97 46.57
CA ASN A 170 1.56 -17.34 46.67
C ASN A 170 2.40 -16.80 45.50
N TYR A 171 1.82 -16.70 44.30
CA TYR A 171 2.51 -16.12 43.14
C TYR A 171 2.68 -14.61 43.29
N VAL A 172 1.62 -13.88 43.66
CA VAL A 172 1.70 -12.43 43.92
C VAL A 172 2.70 -12.12 45.04
N ALA A 173 2.60 -12.82 46.18
CA ALA A 173 3.53 -12.65 47.29
C ALA A 173 4.99 -12.91 46.89
N ARG A 174 5.22 -13.89 46.00
CA ARG A 174 6.57 -14.20 45.51
C ARG A 174 7.11 -13.12 44.57
N LEU A 175 6.27 -12.60 43.68
CA LEU A 175 6.62 -11.54 42.73
C LEU A 175 6.93 -10.22 43.45
N GLN A 176 6.10 -9.84 44.42
CA GLN A 176 6.37 -8.68 45.29
C GLN A 176 7.69 -8.84 46.05
N ALA A 177 8.02 -10.06 46.50
CA ALA A 177 9.24 -10.31 47.28
C ALA A 177 10.56 -10.09 46.48
N PHE A 178 10.50 -9.88 45.16
CA PHE A 178 11.65 -9.38 44.38
C PHE A 178 11.94 -7.89 44.62
N GLN A 179 11.06 -7.19 45.33
CA GLN A 179 11.13 -5.79 45.77
C GLN A 179 10.96 -4.76 44.67
N SER A 180 11.83 -4.76 43.66
CA SER A 180 11.67 -3.94 42.47
C SER A 180 11.88 -4.84 41.27
N ARG A 181 10.85 -4.99 40.44
CA ARG A 181 10.98 -5.66 39.15
C ARG A 181 11.18 -4.62 38.06
N TYR A 182 11.81 -3.50 38.38
CA TYR A 182 12.19 -2.51 37.38
C TYR A 182 13.25 -3.07 36.43
N VAL A 183 13.12 -2.76 35.14
CA VAL A 183 13.85 -3.38 34.01
C VAL A 183 15.38 -3.31 34.08
N VAL A 184 15.95 -2.39 34.87
CA VAL A 184 17.42 -2.25 35.02
C VAL A 184 18.01 -2.99 36.22
N THR A 185 17.17 -3.68 37.02
CA THR A 185 17.59 -4.32 38.28
C THR A 185 17.98 -5.78 38.08
N ASP A 186 18.82 -6.36 38.95
CA ASP A 186 19.04 -7.82 38.94
C ASP A 186 17.76 -8.61 39.30
N SER A 187 16.82 -7.96 39.99
CA SER A 187 15.57 -8.55 40.46
C SER A 187 14.61 -8.92 39.32
N ILE A 188 14.52 -8.14 38.24
CA ILE A 188 13.75 -8.52 37.03
C ILE A 188 14.28 -9.83 36.43
N HIS A 189 15.61 -9.99 36.37
CA HIS A 189 16.22 -11.22 35.86
C HIS A 189 15.96 -12.43 36.77
N ALA A 190 15.94 -12.21 38.09
CA ALA A 190 15.57 -13.24 39.06
C ALA A 190 14.08 -13.63 38.94
N ALA A 191 13.19 -12.66 38.71
CA ALA A 191 11.77 -12.88 38.43
C ALA A 191 11.56 -13.68 37.14
N ARG A 192 12.18 -13.26 36.03
CA ARG A 192 12.20 -13.98 34.74
C ARG A 192 12.62 -15.44 34.90
N ASN A 193 13.73 -15.69 35.59
CA ASN A 193 14.25 -17.04 35.79
C ASN A 193 13.29 -17.90 36.65
N TRP A 194 12.63 -17.27 37.63
CA TRP A 194 11.64 -17.93 38.47
C TRP A 194 10.37 -18.28 37.69
N LEU A 195 9.85 -17.37 36.88
CA LEU A 195 8.70 -17.58 35.99
C LEU A 195 8.95 -18.76 35.04
N ARG A 196 10.09 -18.75 34.34
CA ARG A 196 10.51 -19.87 33.48
C ARG A 196 10.53 -21.20 34.24
N SER A 197 11.09 -21.20 35.44
CA SER A 197 11.17 -22.40 36.28
C SER A 197 9.79 -22.87 36.74
N LYS A 198 8.82 -21.96 36.93
CA LYS A 198 7.46 -22.31 37.32
C LYS A 198 6.69 -23.01 36.21
N PHE A 199 6.73 -22.50 34.99
CA PHE A 199 6.14 -23.20 33.85
C PHE A 199 6.72 -24.61 33.67
N GLN A 200 8.04 -24.76 33.81
CA GLN A 200 8.70 -26.07 33.77
C GLN A 200 8.24 -27.00 34.90
N GLN A 201 8.02 -26.48 36.12
CA GLN A 201 7.48 -27.24 37.25
C GLN A 201 6.03 -27.70 37.02
N PHE A 202 5.24 -26.96 36.25
CA PHE A 202 3.91 -27.40 35.82
C PHE A 202 3.97 -28.51 34.75
N GLY A 203 5.16 -28.80 34.20
CA GLY A 203 5.37 -29.87 33.22
C GLY A 203 5.32 -29.39 31.77
N TYR A 204 5.45 -28.09 31.51
CA TYR A 204 5.65 -27.57 30.16
C TYR A 204 7.07 -27.80 29.68
N SER A 205 7.20 -28.22 28.41
CA SER A 205 8.49 -28.43 27.75
C SER A 205 8.89 -27.30 26.80
N GLY A 206 7.92 -26.60 26.20
CA GLY A 206 8.14 -25.43 25.34
C GLY A 206 8.20 -24.14 26.17
N VAL A 207 9.25 -23.96 26.98
CA VAL A 207 9.43 -22.74 27.79
C VAL A 207 10.73 -22.03 27.40
N ASP A 208 10.58 -20.88 26.74
CA ASP A 208 11.64 -20.10 26.11
C ASP A 208 11.71 -18.67 26.64
N LEU A 209 12.81 -17.99 26.34
CA LEU A 209 12.97 -16.55 26.61
C LEU A 209 13.08 -15.83 25.27
N GLN A 210 12.17 -14.89 25.02
CA GLN A 210 12.30 -13.97 23.88
C GLN A 210 13.18 -12.81 24.30
N HIS A 211 14.35 -12.68 23.68
CA HIS A 211 15.32 -11.63 23.96
C HIS A 211 15.17 -10.48 22.98
N PHE A 212 15.14 -9.25 23.51
CA PHE A 212 15.13 -8.03 22.71
C PHE A 212 15.96 -6.94 23.38
N VAL A 213 16.41 -5.96 22.59
CA VAL A 213 17.26 -4.86 23.05
C VAL A 213 16.47 -3.55 22.99
N VAL A 214 16.44 -2.84 24.10
CA VAL A 214 15.67 -1.59 24.26
C VAL A 214 16.59 -0.38 24.13
N ASN A 215 16.20 0.54 23.23
CA ASN A 215 16.77 1.87 23.05
C ASN A 215 15.63 2.90 23.06
N THR A 216 15.44 3.62 24.17
CA THR A 216 14.32 4.57 24.31
C THR A 216 14.62 5.64 25.37
N GLU A 217 13.88 6.74 25.37
CA GLU A 217 13.87 7.72 26.45
C GLU A 217 12.47 7.82 27.05
N ARG A 218 12.36 7.58 28.36
CA ARG A 218 11.09 7.65 29.11
C ARG A 218 11.31 8.25 30.49
N TYR A 219 10.41 9.14 30.89
CA TYR A 219 10.46 9.84 32.19
C TYR A 219 11.78 10.57 32.45
N GLY A 220 12.40 11.13 31.40
CA GLY A 220 13.71 11.77 31.45
C GLY A 220 14.88 10.80 31.70
N ILE A 221 14.69 9.51 31.44
CA ILE A 221 15.71 8.47 31.56
C ILE A 221 15.95 7.87 30.17
N THR A 222 17.19 7.94 29.71
CA THR A 222 17.62 7.30 28.48
C THR A 222 18.09 5.88 28.75
N TYR A 223 17.45 4.92 28.10
CA TYR A 223 17.84 3.51 28.06
C TYR A 223 18.56 3.26 26.74
N VAL A 224 19.77 2.70 26.83
CA VAL A 224 20.62 2.41 25.66
C VAL A 224 21.10 0.98 25.78
N ASP A 225 20.90 0.20 24.72
CA ASP A 225 21.29 -1.21 24.61
C ASP A 225 20.89 -2.06 25.83
N LEU A 226 19.68 -1.84 26.36
CA LEU A 226 19.18 -2.57 27.53
C LEU A 226 18.62 -3.95 27.11
N ASP A 227 19.20 -5.03 27.63
CA ASP A 227 18.73 -6.39 27.40
C ASP A 227 17.45 -6.71 28.19
N CYS A 228 16.34 -6.91 27.49
CA CYS A 228 15.05 -7.27 28.05
C CYS A 228 14.61 -8.66 27.57
N TYR A 229 13.73 -9.31 28.34
CA TYR A 229 13.32 -10.69 28.05
C TYR A 229 11.85 -10.95 28.40
N ASN A 230 11.04 -11.38 27.44
CA ASN A 230 9.77 -12.01 27.77
C ASN A 230 9.98 -13.48 28.15
N VAL A 231 9.01 -14.08 28.84
CA VAL A 231 8.98 -15.51 29.13
C VAL A 231 7.85 -16.15 28.33
N ALA A 232 8.17 -17.02 27.38
CA ALA A 232 7.19 -17.68 26.53
C ALA A 232 6.96 -19.12 26.97
N CYS A 233 5.71 -19.52 27.23
CA CYS A 233 5.34 -20.89 27.55
C CYS A 233 4.26 -21.41 26.59
N TRP A 234 4.64 -22.35 25.74
CA TRP A 234 3.81 -22.92 24.68
C TRP A 234 3.10 -24.21 25.11
N LYS A 235 1.82 -24.32 24.73
CA LYS A 235 1.03 -25.55 24.69
C LYS A 235 0.50 -25.74 23.28
N THR A 236 0.85 -26.83 22.61
CA THR A 236 0.35 -27.12 21.25
C THR A 236 -1.08 -27.63 21.31
N GLY A 237 -1.96 -27.09 20.45
CA GLY A 237 -3.34 -27.54 20.29
C GLY A 237 -3.46 -28.88 19.56
N THR A 238 -4.57 -29.59 19.80
CA THR A 238 -4.81 -30.91 19.22
C THR A 238 -5.47 -30.88 17.84
N THR A 239 -6.34 -29.90 17.58
CA THR A 239 -7.13 -29.82 16.33
C THR A 239 -6.73 -28.64 15.45
N PHE A 240 -6.42 -27.48 16.04
CA PHE A 240 -6.00 -26.26 15.35
C PHE A 240 -4.61 -25.81 15.85
N PRO A 241 -3.54 -26.59 15.62
CA PRO A 241 -2.21 -26.26 16.12
C PRO A 241 -1.64 -24.96 15.55
N ASP A 242 -2.15 -24.49 14.40
CA ASP A 242 -1.78 -23.24 13.72
C ASP A 242 -2.56 -22.01 14.21
N LYS A 243 -3.56 -22.20 15.08
CA LYS A 243 -4.31 -21.12 15.72
C LYS A 243 -3.90 -20.96 17.18
N LEU A 244 -3.78 -19.71 17.62
CA LEU A 244 -3.18 -19.36 18.90
C LEU A 244 -4.13 -18.55 19.78
N ILE A 245 -4.27 -18.96 21.04
CA ILE A 245 -4.76 -18.12 22.13
C ILE A 245 -3.54 -17.61 22.90
N VAL A 246 -3.37 -16.29 22.99
CA VAL A 246 -2.30 -15.67 23.77
C VAL A 246 -2.86 -15.23 25.12
N VAL A 247 -2.18 -15.53 26.21
CA VAL A 247 -2.54 -15.10 27.56
C VAL A 247 -1.34 -14.38 28.16
N GLY A 248 -1.44 -13.07 28.31
CA GLY A 248 -0.33 -12.19 28.67
C GLY A 248 -0.59 -11.34 29.91
N ALA A 249 0.50 -10.84 30.49
CA ALA A 249 0.55 -9.82 31.52
C ALA A 249 2.02 -9.39 31.68
N HIS A 250 2.31 -8.13 31.96
CA HIS A 250 3.68 -7.74 32.26
C HIS A 250 4.10 -8.15 33.68
N TYR A 251 5.39 -8.45 33.83
CA TYR A 251 5.98 -8.86 35.11
C TYR A 251 7.00 -7.86 35.66
N ASP A 252 7.30 -6.78 34.93
CA ASP A 252 8.04 -5.66 35.48
C ASP A 252 7.19 -4.84 36.45
N SER A 253 7.80 -3.81 37.03
CA SER A 253 7.12 -2.84 37.88
C SER A 253 7.90 -1.54 37.89
N PHE A 254 7.20 -0.43 37.97
CA PHE A 254 7.81 0.89 38.06
C PHE A 254 7.23 1.71 39.21
N ASN A 255 7.94 2.77 39.58
CA ASN A 255 7.54 3.64 40.67
C ASN A 255 7.68 5.10 40.22
N HIS A 256 6.53 5.71 39.89
CA HIS A 256 6.46 7.07 39.39
C HIS A 256 6.50 8.12 40.51
N TYR A 257 5.91 7.81 41.67
CA TYR A 257 5.55 8.83 42.67
C TYR A 257 6.21 8.61 44.03
N GLY A 258 6.95 7.53 44.20
CA GLY A 258 7.58 7.14 45.45
C GLY A 258 8.81 7.97 45.81
N PRO A 259 9.03 8.24 47.11
CA PRO A 259 10.27 8.88 47.58
C PRO A 259 11.47 7.93 47.54
N THR A 260 11.22 6.61 47.47
CA THR A 260 12.26 5.60 47.41
C THR A 260 12.77 5.45 45.96
N PRO A 261 14.09 5.31 45.73
CA PRO A 261 14.59 5.01 44.40
C PRO A 261 13.90 3.80 43.80
N LYS A 262 13.43 3.92 42.55
CA LYS A 262 12.68 2.89 41.81
C LYS A 262 13.43 1.56 41.70
N GLU A 263 14.76 1.60 41.72
CA GLU A 263 15.63 0.41 41.70
C GLU A 263 15.64 -0.36 43.03
N ILE A 264 15.22 0.28 44.13
CA ILE A 264 15.25 -0.29 45.48
C ILE A 264 13.89 -0.88 45.86
N TRP A 265 12.80 -0.13 45.62
CA TRP A 265 11.47 -0.54 46.06
C TRP A 265 10.40 -0.07 45.07
N SER A 266 9.83 -1.03 44.36
CA SER A 266 8.71 -0.89 43.43
C SER A 266 7.98 -2.25 43.49
N PRO A 267 7.20 -2.49 44.56
CA PRO A 267 6.67 -3.81 44.87
C PRO A 267 5.75 -4.36 43.76
N GLY A 268 4.97 -3.49 43.12
CA GLY A 268 4.14 -3.84 41.97
C GLY A 268 3.21 -5.01 42.26
N ALA A 269 2.49 -4.98 43.38
CA ALA A 269 1.72 -6.13 43.83
C ALA A 269 0.44 -6.29 43.03
N ASP A 270 -0.32 -5.22 42.85
CA ASP A 270 -1.41 -5.19 41.90
C ASP A 270 -0.90 -5.05 40.47
N ASP A 271 0.07 -4.15 40.29
CA ASP A 271 0.61 -3.72 39.01
C ASP A 271 2.06 -4.21 38.80
N ASN A 272 2.29 -5.33 38.13
CA ASN A 272 1.26 -6.27 37.65
C ASN A 272 1.55 -7.71 38.07
N ALA A 273 1.88 -7.89 39.36
CA ALA A 273 2.04 -9.23 39.91
C ALA A 273 0.73 -10.02 39.93
N THR A 274 -0.44 -9.37 40.01
CA THR A 274 -1.74 -10.05 39.95
C THR A 274 -2.01 -10.63 38.57
N GLY A 275 -1.82 -9.86 37.48
CA GLY A 275 -1.96 -10.36 36.12
C GLY A 275 -0.94 -11.46 35.80
N THR A 276 0.34 -11.26 36.16
CA THR A 276 1.36 -12.31 35.99
C THR A 276 1.01 -13.60 36.76
N ALA A 277 0.41 -13.48 37.96
CA ALA A 277 -0.08 -14.62 38.71
C ALA A 277 -1.27 -15.33 38.05
N ALA A 278 -2.17 -14.59 37.40
CA ALA A 278 -3.25 -15.16 36.59
C ALA A 278 -2.72 -15.97 35.41
N VAL A 279 -1.72 -15.45 34.68
CA VAL A 279 -1.05 -16.18 33.58
C VAL A 279 -0.47 -17.50 34.07
N LEU A 280 0.23 -17.51 35.22
CA LEU A 280 0.77 -18.74 35.81
C LEU A 280 -0.33 -19.73 36.21
N GLU A 281 -1.41 -19.24 36.80
CA GLU A 281 -2.51 -20.09 37.28
C GLU A 281 -3.31 -20.69 36.12
N LEU A 282 -3.59 -19.91 35.08
CA LEU A 282 -4.21 -20.41 33.85
C LEU A 282 -3.30 -21.43 33.16
N ALA A 283 -1.99 -21.18 33.08
CA ALA A 283 -1.06 -22.18 32.57
C ALA A 283 -1.10 -23.48 33.39
N ARG A 284 -1.20 -23.40 34.72
CA ARG A 284 -1.34 -24.58 35.58
C ARG A 284 -2.66 -25.32 35.34
N VAL A 285 -3.77 -24.60 35.22
CA VAL A 285 -5.11 -25.15 35.01
C VAL A 285 -5.25 -25.81 33.64
N PHE A 286 -4.74 -25.17 32.58
CA PHE A 286 -4.86 -25.66 31.20
C PHE A 286 -3.82 -26.71 30.81
N LYS A 287 -2.87 -27.02 31.70
CA LYS A 287 -1.77 -27.95 31.41
C LYS A 287 -2.26 -29.30 30.87
N ASP A 288 -3.31 -29.85 31.47
CA ASP A 288 -3.89 -31.15 31.10
C ASP A 288 -5.30 -31.02 30.48
N PHE A 289 -5.75 -29.79 30.20
CA PHE A 289 -6.93 -29.55 29.38
C PHE A 289 -6.65 -29.96 27.92
N ASP A 290 -7.66 -30.53 27.27
CA ASP A 290 -7.60 -30.93 25.85
C ASP A 290 -7.85 -29.71 24.96
N SER A 291 -6.87 -28.81 24.90
CA SER A 291 -6.97 -27.59 24.11
C SER A 291 -6.93 -27.90 22.62
N GLN A 292 -7.94 -27.43 21.90
CA GLN A 292 -8.00 -27.55 20.45
C GLN A 292 -7.03 -26.58 19.79
N TYR A 293 -6.90 -25.38 20.35
CA TYR A 293 -6.01 -24.32 19.91
C TYR A 293 -4.66 -24.45 20.61
N SER A 294 -3.61 -23.97 19.96
CA SER A 294 -2.35 -23.71 20.65
C SER A 294 -2.55 -22.56 21.64
N MET A 295 -1.84 -22.59 22.77
CA MET A 295 -1.86 -21.54 23.78
C MET A 295 -0.44 -21.05 24.05
N LEU A 296 -0.28 -19.73 24.16
CA LEU A 296 0.96 -19.07 24.57
C LEU A 296 0.70 -18.29 25.85
N PHE A 297 1.31 -18.73 26.95
CA PHE A 297 1.31 -18.00 28.22
C PHE A 297 2.56 -17.12 28.28
N MET A 298 2.37 -15.82 28.42
CA MET A 298 3.39 -14.82 28.06
C MET A 298 3.54 -13.70 29.09
N PRO A 299 4.35 -13.90 30.15
CA PRO A 299 4.81 -12.78 30.96
C PRO A 299 5.71 -11.82 30.17
N PHE A 300 5.26 -10.57 29.98
CA PHE A 300 5.98 -9.51 29.24
C PHE A 300 6.92 -8.70 30.13
N SER A 301 8.03 -8.23 29.55
CA SER A 301 8.95 -7.32 30.22
C SER A 301 8.83 -5.92 29.60
N ALA A 302 9.10 -4.88 30.39
CA ALA A 302 9.24 -3.50 29.91
C ALA A 302 7.93 -2.88 29.37
N GLU A 303 6.80 -3.24 29.98
CA GLU A 303 5.52 -2.56 29.75
C GLU A 303 5.61 -1.10 30.20
N GLU A 304 6.16 -0.91 31.41
CA GLU A 304 6.18 0.35 32.16
C GLU A 304 7.00 1.47 31.50
N ILE A 305 7.78 1.10 30.49
CA ILE A 305 8.58 2.02 29.68
C ILE A 305 8.13 2.06 28.21
N GLY A 306 6.90 1.59 27.93
CA GLY A 306 6.19 1.74 26.67
C GLY A 306 5.87 0.45 25.94
N LEU A 307 5.28 -0.54 26.63
CA LEU A 307 4.73 -1.79 26.05
C LEU A 307 5.75 -2.67 25.30
N LEU A 308 7.05 -2.47 25.54
CA LEU A 308 8.10 -2.93 24.62
C LEU A 308 8.16 -4.46 24.49
N GLY A 309 7.85 -5.19 25.57
CA GLY A 309 7.78 -6.64 25.55
C GLY A 309 6.61 -7.17 24.73
N ALA A 310 5.42 -6.59 24.90
CA ALA A 310 4.26 -6.97 24.11
C ALA A 310 4.41 -6.57 22.63
N THR A 311 4.98 -5.39 22.33
CA THR A 311 5.32 -4.98 20.96
C THR A 311 6.24 -5.99 20.30
N TYR A 312 7.35 -6.36 20.94
CA TYR A 312 8.26 -7.36 20.37
C TYR A 312 7.58 -8.72 20.14
N CYS A 313 6.71 -9.15 21.05
CA CYS A 313 5.97 -10.39 20.88
C CYS A 313 5.00 -10.32 19.68
N ALA A 314 4.24 -9.23 19.57
CA ALA A 314 3.28 -9.01 18.50
C ALA A 314 3.99 -8.93 17.13
N ASP A 315 5.13 -8.24 17.05
CA ASP A 315 5.98 -8.17 15.85
C ASP A 315 6.41 -9.58 15.40
N VAL A 316 6.97 -10.37 16.32
CA VAL A 316 7.42 -11.74 16.00
C VAL A 316 6.27 -12.63 15.54
N LEU A 317 5.13 -12.58 16.22
CA LEU A 317 3.96 -13.38 15.85
C LEU A 317 3.36 -12.94 14.50
N HIS A 318 3.40 -11.64 14.20
CA HIS A 318 2.96 -11.08 12.92
C HIS A 318 3.88 -11.50 11.78
N ASP A 319 5.20 -11.35 11.95
CA ASP A 319 6.22 -11.73 10.98
C ASP A 319 6.16 -13.23 10.66
N ASP A 320 5.90 -14.06 11.67
CA ASP A 320 5.70 -15.50 11.51
C ASP A 320 4.31 -15.87 10.95
N SER A 321 3.47 -14.88 10.63
CA SER A 321 2.10 -15.06 10.10
C SER A 321 1.22 -15.95 11.00
N VAL A 322 1.39 -15.83 12.32
CA VAL A 322 0.62 -16.61 13.29
C VAL A 322 -0.82 -16.15 13.32
N LYS A 323 -1.76 -17.11 13.28
CA LYS A 323 -3.20 -16.84 13.38
C LYS A 323 -3.62 -16.79 14.84
N ILE A 324 -3.75 -15.60 15.39
CA ILE A 324 -4.21 -15.40 16.77
C ILE A 324 -5.73 -15.35 16.78
N GLU A 325 -6.37 -16.26 17.53
CA GLU A 325 -7.82 -16.25 17.76
C GLU A 325 -8.20 -15.10 18.69
N ILE A 326 -7.47 -14.98 19.80
CA ILE A 326 -7.59 -13.88 20.77
C ILE A 326 -6.30 -13.73 21.58
N MET A 327 -5.95 -12.48 21.90
CA MET A 327 -4.98 -12.15 22.95
C MET A 327 -5.73 -11.67 24.20
N ILE A 328 -5.53 -12.35 25.32
CA ILE A 328 -6.10 -12.02 26.61
C ILE A 328 -4.99 -11.39 27.45
N ASN A 329 -5.13 -10.13 27.82
CA ASN A 329 -4.20 -9.44 28.72
C ASN A 329 -4.77 -9.35 30.12
N PHE A 330 -3.94 -9.50 31.15
CA PHE A 330 -4.31 -9.13 32.51
C PHE A 330 -3.46 -7.96 32.97
N ASP A 331 -4.12 -6.92 33.43
CA ASP A 331 -3.46 -5.77 34.04
C ASP A 331 -4.29 -5.24 35.19
N MET A 332 -3.80 -5.46 36.42
CA MET A 332 -4.46 -5.12 37.68
C MET A 332 -5.85 -5.76 37.84
N ILE A 333 -5.95 -6.78 38.68
CA ILE A 333 -7.16 -7.61 38.81
C ILE A 333 -7.49 -8.01 40.23
N ALA A 334 -7.05 -7.24 41.23
CA ALA A 334 -7.20 -7.67 42.62
C ALA A 334 -7.57 -6.57 43.61
N TYR A 335 -7.55 -5.29 43.27
CA TYR A 335 -8.08 -4.25 44.13
C TYR A 335 -9.60 -4.15 43.99
N GLN A 336 -10.25 -3.94 45.14
CA GLN A 336 -11.68 -3.76 45.23
C GLN A 336 -11.98 -2.66 46.24
N GLY A 337 -12.43 -1.50 45.77
CA GLY A 337 -12.68 -0.32 46.61
C GLY A 337 -14.15 -0.10 47.02
N ASP A 338 -15.11 -0.78 46.38
CA ASP A 338 -16.54 -0.76 46.75
C ASP A 338 -17.10 -2.18 47.00
N THR A 339 -18.42 -2.30 47.21
CA THR A 339 -19.12 -3.55 47.51
C THR A 339 -19.53 -4.36 46.28
N ASP A 340 -19.54 -3.76 45.10
CA ASP A 340 -19.95 -4.40 43.84
C ASP A 340 -18.72 -4.94 43.10
N PHE A 341 -18.69 -6.23 42.76
CA PHE A 341 -17.58 -6.87 42.04
C PHE A 341 -17.60 -6.55 40.55
N ASP A 342 -17.59 -5.26 40.22
CA ASP A 342 -17.51 -4.77 38.86
C ASP A 342 -16.22 -5.28 38.21
N VAL A 343 -16.27 -5.73 36.96
CA VAL A 343 -15.09 -6.10 36.17
C VAL A 343 -15.16 -5.39 34.83
N ASP A 344 -14.14 -4.59 34.56
CA ASP A 344 -14.05 -3.82 33.34
C ASP A 344 -13.52 -4.74 32.22
N LEU A 345 -14.35 -5.03 31.23
CA LEU A 345 -14.02 -5.84 30.06
C LEU A 345 -13.67 -4.91 28.90
N PHE A 346 -12.37 -4.62 28.75
CA PHE A 346 -11.88 -3.91 27.58
C PHE A 346 -11.74 -4.87 26.42
N TRP A 347 -12.51 -4.61 25.37
CA TRP A 347 -12.45 -5.38 24.13
C TRP A 347 -12.14 -4.45 22.97
N SER A 348 -11.47 -4.99 21.95
CA SER A 348 -11.14 -4.23 20.75
C SER A 348 -12.09 -4.55 19.59
N ARG A 349 -11.66 -5.36 18.63
CA ARG A 349 -12.36 -5.68 17.38
C ARG A 349 -13.27 -6.90 17.51
N SER A 350 -13.60 -7.33 18.73
CA SER A 350 -14.38 -8.56 18.92
C SER A 350 -15.36 -8.53 20.10
N SER A 351 -16.51 -7.92 19.87
CA SER A 351 -17.65 -8.03 20.79
C SER A 351 -18.12 -9.48 21.05
N PRO A 352 -18.03 -10.46 20.12
CA PRO A 352 -18.42 -11.84 20.43
C PRO A 352 -17.61 -12.44 21.59
N HIS A 353 -16.30 -12.21 21.63
CA HIS A 353 -15.45 -12.68 22.72
C HIS A 353 -15.80 -11.97 24.04
N ALA A 354 -16.13 -10.67 24.00
CA ALA A 354 -16.55 -9.92 25.18
C ALA A 354 -17.81 -10.50 25.83
N HIS A 355 -18.81 -10.86 25.03
CA HIS A 355 -20.03 -11.49 25.55
C HIS A 355 -19.73 -12.84 26.21
N VAL A 356 -18.82 -13.66 25.65
CA VAL A 356 -18.43 -14.93 26.29
C VAL A 356 -17.82 -14.71 27.68
N PHE A 357 -17.02 -13.66 27.86
CA PHE A 357 -16.48 -13.27 29.16
C PHE A 357 -17.56 -12.78 30.12
N GLY A 358 -18.42 -11.86 29.68
CA GLY A 358 -19.49 -11.33 30.53
C GLY A 358 -20.50 -12.40 30.94
N ASP A 359 -20.89 -13.28 30.02
CA ASP A 359 -21.78 -14.39 30.34
C ASP A 359 -21.11 -15.37 31.31
N ALA A 360 -19.80 -15.62 31.19
CA ALA A 360 -19.07 -16.42 32.18
C ALA A 360 -19.02 -15.73 33.55
N ALA A 361 -18.92 -14.40 33.58
CA ALA A 361 -18.95 -13.60 34.80
C ALA A 361 -20.28 -13.81 35.56
N GLU A 362 -21.40 -13.69 34.84
CA GLU A 362 -22.76 -13.82 35.39
C GLU A 362 -23.14 -15.26 35.73
N ARG A 363 -22.64 -16.25 34.99
CA ARG A 363 -22.96 -17.68 35.22
C ARG A 363 -22.23 -18.26 36.42
N LEU A 364 -20.99 -17.85 36.66
CA LEU A 364 -20.09 -18.53 37.61
C LEU A 364 -20.06 -17.91 39.00
N ASP A 365 -20.09 -16.58 39.06
CA ASP A 365 -19.95 -15.81 40.28
C ASP A 365 -20.86 -14.55 40.17
N ASP A 366 -20.77 -13.64 41.12
CA ASP A 366 -21.50 -12.37 41.18
C ASP A 366 -20.68 -11.19 40.62
N LEU A 367 -19.80 -11.46 39.65
CA LEU A 367 -19.09 -10.41 38.91
C LEU A 367 -20.08 -9.63 38.05
N VAL A 368 -19.93 -8.31 38.01
CA VAL A 368 -20.75 -7.42 37.20
C VAL A 368 -19.91 -6.94 36.00
N PRO A 369 -20.11 -7.49 34.80
CA PRO A 369 -19.29 -7.10 33.65
C PRO A 369 -19.67 -5.70 33.16
N VAL A 370 -18.67 -4.84 33.00
CA VAL A 370 -18.81 -3.50 32.44
C VAL A 370 -17.97 -3.40 31.16
N TYR A 371 -18.60 -3.08 30.04
CA TYR A 371 -17.95 -3.16 28.73
C TYR A 371 -17.37 -1.82 28.30
N TYR A 372 -16.09 -1.83 27.90
CA TYR A 372 -15.38 -0.66 27.39
C TYR A 372 -14.70 -0.96 26.07
N ASN A 373 -14.60 0.07 25.23
CA ASN A 373 -13.93 -0.02 23.94
C ASN A 373 -12.46 0.38 24.10
N SER A 374 -11.56 -0.62 24.09
CA SER A 374 -10.10 -0.53 24.26
C SER A 374 -9.56 0.10 25.57
N SER A 375 -8.45 -0.43 26.06
CA SER A 375 -7.58 0.19 27.09
C SER A 375 -6.20 0.45 26.49
N TYR A 376 -5.32 1.19 27.18
CA TYR A 376 -3.88 1.22 26.86
C TYR A 376 -3.11 0.25 27.77
N CYS A 377 -2.69 -0.90 27.25
CA CYS A 377 -1.90 -1.93 27.97
C CYS A 377 -1.19 -2.85 26.96
N ASP A 378 -0.58 -3.94 27.41
CA ASP A 378 0.09 -4.94 26.56
C ASP A 378 -0.80 -5.53 25.42
N SER A 379 -2.11 -5.30 25.43
CA SER A 379 -2.99 -5.69 24.33
C SER A 379 -2.92 -4.76 23.11
N ASP A 380 -2.54 -3.48 23.25
CA ASP A 380 -2.55 -2.52 22.14
C ASP A 380 -1.63 -2.90 20.99
N PRO A 381 -0.40 -3.40 21.19
CA PRO A 381 0.46 -3.78 20.08
C PRO A 381 -0.16 -4.91 19.23
N PHE A 382 -0.93 -5.82 19.85
CA PHE A 382 -1.66 -6.85 19.12
C PHE A 382 -2.85 -6.26 18.34
N ASP A 383 -3.56 -5.33 18.95
CA ASP A 383 -4.69 -4.64 18.34
C ASP A 383 -4.28 -3.78 17.14
N ASP A 384 -3.10 -3.16 17.20
CA ASP A 384 -2.46 -2.43 16.10
C ASP A 384 -2.17 -3.35 14.89
N TYR A 385 -1.98 -4.65 15.10
CA TYR A 385 -1.86 -5.65 14.02
C TYR A 385 -3.21 -6.23 13.55
N GLY A 386 -4.32 -5.75 14.11
CA GLY A 386 -5.66 -6.22 13.79
C GLY A 386 -6.07 -7.50 14.52
N TYR A 387 -5.27 -7.96 15.49
CA TYR A 387 -5.65 -9.10 16.32
C TYR A 387 -6.75 -8.72 17.31
N ARG A 388 -7.58 -9.71 17.65
CA ARG A 388 -8.66 -9.53 18.63
C ARG A 388 -8.08 -9.55 20.03
N THR A 389 -8.47 -8.59 20.87
CA THR A 389 -7.98 -8.52 22.25
C THR A 389 -9.10 -8.45 23.28
N MET A 390 -8.78 -8.93 24.48
CA MET A 390 -9.61 -8.88 25.68
C MET A 390 -8.75 -8.58 26.89
N THR A 391 -9.10 -7.56 27.66
CA THR A 391 -8.38 -7.20 28.89
C THR A 391 -9.40 -7.03 30.02
N PRO A 392 -9.64 -8.06 30.85
CA PRO A 392 -10.34 -7.90 32.11
C PRO A 392 -9.47 -7.12 33.10
N VAL A 393 -10.03 -6.05 33.66
CA VAL A 393 -9.38 -5.16 34.64
C VAL A 393 -10.30 -5.05 35.85
N GLU A 394 -9.71 -4.79 37.01
CA GLU A 394 -10.47 -4.42 38.20
C GLU A 394 -11.38 -3.19 37.96
N GLY A 395 -12.60 -3.21 38.51
CA GLY A 395 -13.59 -2.14 38.28
C GLY A 395 -13.21 -0.78 38.91
N GLU A 396 -12.29 -0.78 39.87
CA GLU A 396 -11.72 0.44 40.44
C GLU A 396 -10.20 0.37 40.46
N LEU A 397 -9.57 1.46 40.04
CA LEU A 397 -8.12 1.58 40.09
C LEU A 397 -7.59 1.60 41.53
N CYS A 398 -6.66 0.70 41.84
CA CYS A 398 -5.86 0.75 43.06
C CYS A 398 -5.17 2.12 43.29
N PRO A 399 -5.47 2.87 44.37
CA PRO A 399 -4.85 4.18 44.65
C PRO A 399 -3.32 4.13 44.84
N SER A 400 -2.80 2.92 45.07
CA SER A 400 -1.40 2.67 45.37
C SER A 400 -0.54 2.38 44.14
N VAL A 401 -1.15 2.21 42.95
CA VAL A 401 -0.45 1.91 41.69
C VAL A 401 0.78 2.80 41.47
N HIS A 402 1.86 2.24 40.91
CA HIS A 402 3.14 2.93 40.69
C HIS A 402 3.78 3.61 41.93
N ARG A 403 3.54 3.13 43.15
CA ARG A 403 4.09 3.68 44.41
C ARG A 403 4.71 2.61 45.31
N ASP A 404 5.48 3.06 46.31
CA ASP A 404 6.10 2.21 47.33
C ASP A 404 5.10 1.32 48.11
N TYR A 405 3.81 1.59 48.05
CA TYR A 405 2.79 0.89 48.82
C TYR A 405 1.75 0.19 47.95
N ASP A 406 2.06 -0.04 46.67
CA ASP A 406 1.39 -1.08 45.89
C ASP A 406 1.83 -2.46 46.41
N VAL A 407 1.19 -2.92 47.48
CA VAL A 407 1.56 -4.13 48.20
C VAL A 407 0.34 -5.03 48.43
N ILE A 408 0.60 -6.31 48.62
CA ILE A 408 -0.40 -7.37 48.79
C ILE A 408 -1.48 -7.09 49.84
N ASP A 409 -1.19 -6.25 50.85
CA ASP A 409 -2.12 -5.89 51.91
C ASP A 409 -3.33 -5.07 51.41
N SER A 410 -3.24 -4.46 50.22
CA SER A 410 -4.36 -3.73 49.58
C SER A 410 -5.22 -4.60 48.65
N LEU A 411 -4.93 -5.89 48.49
CA LEU A 411 -5.56 -6.74 47.48
C LEU A 411 -6.65 -7.67 48.06
N ASP A 412 -7.71 -7.87 47.29
CA ASP A 412 -8.77 -8.85 47.49
C ASP A 412 -8.56 -10.09 46.59
N PHE A 413 -8.00 -11.14 47.18
CA PHE A 413 -7.75 -12.41 46.48
C PHE A 413 -9.00 -13.20 46.14
N LEU A 414 -10.13 -12.96 46.82
CA LEU A 414 -11.40 -13.60 46.43
C LEU A 414 -11.89 -12.98 45.12
N TYR A 415 -11.87 -11.66 45.02
CA TYR A 415 -12.20 -10.93 43.80
C TYR A 415 -11.31 -11.35 42.62
N MET A 416 -9.99 -11.33 42.81
CA MET A 416 -9.03 -11.83 41.82
C MET A 416 -9.33 -13.26 41.36
N THR A 417 -9.69 -14.14 42.30
CA THR A 417 -10.03 -15.53 41.97
C THR A 417 -11.26 -15.62 41.07
N LYS A 418 -12.26 -14.76 41.25
CA LYS A 418 -13.46 -14.72 40.40
C LYS A 418 -13.11 -14.30 38.97
N ILE A 419 -12.27 -13.27 38.80
CA ILE A 419 -11.81 -12.83 37.46
C ILE A 419 -11.06 -13.95 36.73
N VAL A 420 -10.16 -14.65 37.44
CA VAL A 420 -9.40 -15.77 36.85
C VAL A 420 -10.31 -16.96 36.51
N LYS A 421 -11.34 -17.23 37.32
CA LYS A 421 -12.36 -18.25 37.03
C LYS A 421 -13.20 -17.93 35.80
N MET A 422 -13.72 -16.70 35.73
CA MET A 422 -14.44 -16.19 34.55
C MET A 422 -13.59 -16.38 33.30
N THR A 423 -12.32 -15.96 33.35
CA THR A 423 -11.41 -16.08 32.20
C THR A 423 -11.11 -17.53 31.85
N ALA A 424 -10.90 -18.41 32.83
CA ALA A 424 -10.68 -19.83 32.56
C ALA A 424 -11.87 -20.48 31.84
N ALA A 425 -13.10 -20.16 32.25
CA ALA A 425 -14.30 -20.67 31.59
C ALA A 425 -14.47 -20.08 30.18
N ALA A 426 -14.34 -18.76 30.03
CA ALA A 426 -14.43 -18.09 28.74
C ALA A 426 -13.39 -18.63 27.74
N MET A 427 -12.14 -18.79 28.19
CA MET A 427 -11.07 -19.34 27.36
C MET A 427 -11.33 -20.79 26.95
N ALA A 428 -11.95 -21.61 27.81
CA ALA A 428 -12.35 -22.97 27.46
C ALA A 428 -13.52 -23.02 26.47
N VAL A 429 -14.47 -22.08 26.56
CA VAL A 429 -15.53 -21.92 25.56
C VAL A 429 -14.95 -21.52 24.21
N ILE A 430 -14.08 -20.50 24.18
CA ILE A 430 -13.39 -20.05 22.96
C ILE A 430 -12.59 -21.18 22.32
N ASP A 431 -11.83 -21.94 23.10
CA ASP A 431 -11.04 -23.08 22.62
C ASP A 431 -11.91 -24.21 22.02
N GLN A 432 -13.11 -24.44 22.56
CA GLN A 432 -14.00 -25.50 22.11
C GLN A 432 -14.99 -25.04 21.03
N SER A 433 -15.07 -23.75 20.76
CA SER A 433 -15.83 -23.19 19.63
C SER A 433 -15.09 -23.41 18.32
N VAL A 434 -15.82 -23.91 17.32
CA VAL A 434 -15.29 -24.00 15.96
C VAL A 434 -15.13 -22.60 15.37
N PRO A 435 -14.14 -22.36 14.47
CA PRO A 435 -14.01 -21.08 13.80
C PRO A 435 -15.23 -20.75 12.94
N PRO A 436 -15.57 -19.46 12.76
CA PRO A 436 -16.55 -19.08 11.75
C PRO A 436 -16.04 -19.44 10.35
N ILE A 437 -16.97 -19.84 9.48
CA ILE A 437 -16.67 -20.17 8.08
C ILE A 437 -17.16 -19.04 7.16
N ALA A 438 -16.35 -18.69 6.16
CA ALA A 438 -16.76 -17.77 5.12
C ALA A 438 -17.65 -18.50 4.09
N CYS A 439 -18.57 -17.76 3.48
CA CYS A 439 -19.39 -18.26 2.38
C CYS A 439 -19.32 -17.35 1.16
N ASN A 440 -19.44 -17.95 -0.01
CA ASN A 440 -19.64 -17.26 -1.27
C ASN A 440 -21.11 -17.33 -1.63
N LEU A 441 -21.63 -16.22 -2.14
CA LEU A 441 -22.98 -16.12 -2.65
C LEU A 441 -22.92 -16.02 -4.16
N TYR A 442 -23.81 -16.74 -4.83
CA TYR A 442 -23.99 -16.66 -6.27
C TYR A 442 -25.46 -16.45 -6.54
N ASP A 443 -25.75 -15.46 -7.38
CA ASP A 443 -27.09 -15.28 -7.90
C ASP A 443 -27.41 -16.40 -8.91
N ILE A 444 -28.61 -16.97 -8.73
CA ILE A 444 -29.10 -18.08 -9.55
C ILE A 444 -29.71 -17.56 -10.87
N GLY A 445 -30.12 -16.28 -10.92
CA GLY A 445 -30.71 -15.65 -12.11
C GLY A 445 -32.23 -15.77 -12.21
N ASP A 446 -32.92 -16.24 -11.16
CA ASP A 446 -34.38 -16.39 -11.14
C ASP A 446 -35.11 -15.25 -10.40
N GLY A 447 -34.36 -14.22 -9.99
CA GLY A 447 -34.83 -13.07 -9.20
C GLY A 447 -35.25 -13.38 -7.77
N GLN A 448 -35.18 -14.64 -7.31
CA GLN A 448 -35.75 -15.05 -6.02
C GLN A 448 -34.89 -16.03 -5.23
N SER A 449 -33.73 -16.41 -5.75
CA SER A 449 -32.88 -17.42 -5.15
C SER A 449 -31.40 -17.06 -5.18
N LEU A 450 -30.68 -17.43 -4.13
CA LEU A 450 -29.23 -17.30 -4.02
C LEU A 450 -28.63 -18.65 -3.64
N ARG A 451 -27.54 -19.04 -4.31
CA ARG A 451 -26.72 -20.18 -3.92
C ARG A 451 -25.68 -19.73 -2.91
N VAL A 452 -25.70 -20.36 -1.74
CA VAL A 452 -24.68 -20.23 -0.70
C VAL A 452 -23.71 -21.39 -0.84
N ALA A 453 -22.41 -21.13 -0.90
CA ALA A 453 -21.38 -22.18 -0.94
C ALA A 453 -20.25 -21.87 0.04
N TRP A 454 -19.69 -22.90 0.68
CA TRP A 454 -18.58 -22.76 1.63
C TRP A 454 -17.54 -23.87 1.41
N ASN A 455 -16.26 -23.50 1.49
CA ASN A 455 -15.15 -24.38 1.09
C ASN A 455 -14.69 -25.33 2.22
N ASP A 456 -14.91 -24.96 3.48
CA ASP A 456 -14.47 -25.73 4.67
C ASP A 456 -15.58 -26.66 5.18
N CYS A 457 -16.27 -27.36 4.28
CA CYS A 457 -17.32 -28.29 4.69
C CYS A 457 -16.74 -29.55 5.36
N ASN A 458 -17.24 -29.83 6.55
CA ASN A 458 -17.03 -31.04 7.31
C ASN A 458 -18.28 -31.94 7.25
N ASP A 459 -18.09 -33.20 6.86
CA ASP A 459 -19.15 -34.21 6.76
C ASP A 459 -19.80 -34.58 8.10
N GLU A 460 -19.13 -34.27 9.22
CA GLU A 460 -19.63 -34.51 10.57
C GLU A 460 -20.46 -33.34 11.12
N TYR A 461 -20.48 -32.19 10.45
CA TYR A 461 -21.19 -31.00 10.93
C TYR A 461 -22.55 -30.84 10.26
N GLN A 462 -23.55 -30.46 11.05
CA GLN A 462 -24.74 -29.84 10.50
C GLN A 462 -24.49 -28.35 10.28
N TYR A 463 -25.25 -27.72 9.41
CA TYR A 463 -25.14 -26.28 9.17
C TYR A 463 -26.49 -25.61 9.37
N ASN A 464 -26.45 -24.37 9.85
CA ASN A 464 -27.60 -23.47 9.84
C ASN A 464 -27.23 -22.25 8.98
N ILE A 465 -28.04 -21.96 7.98
CA ILE A 465 -27.87 -20.78 7.13
C ILE A 465 -28.77 -19.69 7.69
N ALA A 466 -28.18 -18.58 8.11
CA ALA A 466 -28.88 -17.42 8.63
C ALA A 466 -28.81 -16.28 7.61
N TYR A 467 -29.93 -15.62 7.33
CA TYR A 467 -29.99 -14.53 6.36
C TYR A 467 -31.00 -13.43 6.73
N GLY A 468 -30.80 -12.24 6.19
CA GLY A 468 -31.64 -11.07 6.43
C GLY A 468 -31.27 -9.85 5.58
N LEU A 469 -31.95 -8.74 5.79
CA LEU A 469 -31.74 -7.47 5.05
C LEU A 469 -30.72 -6.53 5.73
N SER A 470 -30.05 -7.01 6.78
CA SER A 470 -29.03 -6.26 7.50
C SER A 470 -27.97 -7.23 8.03
N PRO A 471 -26.67 -6.88 7.97
CA PRO A 471 -25.61 -7.74 8.46
C PRO A 471 -25.74 -8.02 9.97
N HIS A 472 -26.34 -7.11 10.73
CA HIS A 472 -26.53 -7.23 12.17
C HIS A 472 -27.85 -7.90 12.59
N ASN A 473 -28.72 -8.25 11.64
CA ASN A 473 -30.01 -8.85 11.93
C ASN A 473 -30.39 -9.89 10.86
N LEU A 474 -29.97 -11.14 11.11
CA LEU A 474 -30.28 -12.31 10.30
C LEU A 474 -31.53 -12.99 10.86
N SER A 475 -32.71 -12.49 10.47
CA SER A 475 -34.00 -12.92 11.03
C SER A 475 -34.46 -14.31 10.59
N ASP A 476 -33.98 -14.78 9.44
CA ASP A 476 -34.43 -16.01 8.80
C ASP A 476 -33.32 -17.06 8.89
N THR A 477 -33.70 -18.32 9.15
CA THR A 477 -32.76 -19.43 9.30
C THR A 477 -33.25 -20.69 8.62
N VAL A 478 -32.31 -21.49 8.12
CA VAL A 478 -32.59 -22.80 7.50
C VAL A 478 -31.56 -23.82 7.96
N ASP A 479 -32.05 -24.95 8.47
CA ASP A 479 -31.21 -26.10 8.82
C ASP A 479 -30.84 -26.90 7.58
N VAL A 480 -29.54 -27.17 7.44
CA VAL A 480 -28.96 -27.93 6.33
C VAL A 480 -28.27 -29.17 6.90
N PRO A 481 -28.80 -30.39 6.63
CA PRO A 481 -28.22 -31.61 7.16
C PRO A 481 -26.90 -31.95 6.46
N ALA A 482 -26.00 -32.59 7.21
CA ALA A 482 -24.73 -33.09 6.68
C ALA A 482 -24.94 -34.26 5.68
N PRO A 483 -24.06 -34.43 4.67
CA PRO A 483 -23.01 -33.49 4.26
C PRO A 483 -23.57 -32.43 3.31
N ALA A 484 -23.18 -31.18 3.51
CA ALA A 484 -23.48 -30.09 2.60
C ALA A 484 -22.31 -29.10 2.55
N CYS A 485 -21.99 -28.64 1.35
CA CYS A 485 -21.03 -27.56 1.10
C CYS A 485 -21.68 -26.40 0.34
N GLN A 486 -22.97 -26.55 -0.01
CA GLN A 486 -23.76 -25.54 -0.66
C GLN A 486 -25.25 -25.74 -0.37
N TYR A 487 -26.03 -24.67 -0.49
CA TYR A 487 -27.49 -24.69 -0.36
C TYR A 487 -28.10 -23.51 -1.12
N ASP A 488 -29.27 -23.71 -1.72
CA ASP A 488 -29.99 -22.66 -2.45
C ASP A 488 -31.10 -22.11 -1.54
N ILE A 489 -30.97 -20.85 -1.14
CA ILE A 489 -32.05 -20.12 -0.47
C ILE A 489 -33.02 -19.67 -1.56
N SER A 490 -34.32 -19.86 -1.35
CA SER A 490 -35.38 -19.51 -2.32
C SER A 490 -36.47 -18.66 -1.67
N GLY A 491 -37.24 -17.93 -2.47
CA GLY A 491 -38.35 -17.09 -1.99
C GLY A 491 -37.90 -15.71 -1.50
N LEU A 492 -36.72 -15.29 -1.93
CA LEU A 492 -36.19 -13.94 -1.73
C LEU A 492 -36.92 -12.94 -2.63
N THR A 493 -36.79 -11.65 -2.32
CA THR A 493 -37.37 -10.58 -3.14
C THR A 493 -36.33 -10.01 -4.07
N GLU A 494 -36.64 -9.97 -5.36
CA GLU A 494 -35.77 -9.45 -6.42
C GLU A 494 -35.25 -8.04 -6.12
N GLY A 495 -33.95 -7.82 -6.32
CA GLY A 495 -33.30 -6.52 -6.18
C GLY A 495 -33.14 -6.01 -4.74
N LEU A 496 -33.46 -6.82 -3.71
CA LEU A 496 -33.07 -6.52 -2.33
C LEU A 496 -31.73 -7.19 -2.01
N GLU A 497 -30.86 -6.46 -1.30
CA GLU A 497 -29.61 -7.02 -0.79
C GLU A 497 -29.87 -7.89 0.44
N TYR A 498 -29.44 -9.14 0.36
CA TYR A 498 -29.51 -10.10 1.46
C TYR A 498 -28.11 -10.38 1.99
N TYR A 499 -27.97 -10.29 3.31
CA TYR A 499 -26.80 -10.70 4.05
C TYR A 499 -27.02 -12.15 4.50
N VAL A 500 -26.04 -13.00 4.28
CA VAL A 500 -26.12 -14.45 4.54
C VAL A 500 -24.86 -14.90 5.27
N GLY A 501 -25.03 -15.73 6.29
CA GLY A 501 -23.95 -16.39 7.01
C GLY A 501 -24.22 -17.88 7.20
N VAL A 502 -23.15 -18.66 7.32
CA VAL A 502 -23.22 -20.11 7.55
C VAL A 502 -22.68 -20.43 8.94
N ILE A 503 -23.51 -21.05 9.76
CA ILE A 503 -23.20 -21.45 11.13
C ILE A 503 -22.91 -22.94 11.14
N SER A 504 -21.69 -23.32 11.51
CA SER A 504 -21.33 -24.72 11.73
C SER A 504 -21.87 -25.21 13.07
N VAL A 505 -22.54 -26.36 13.06
CA VAL A 505 -23.09 -27.02 14.25
C VAL A 505 -22.38 -28.38 14.43
N PRO A 506 -21.25 -28.39 15.14
CA PRO A 506 -20.49 -29.61 15.40
C PRO A 506 -21.20 -30.53 16.42
N VAL A 507 -20.88 -31.82 16.40
CA VAL A 507 -21.51 -32.84 17.27
C VAL A 507 -20.96 -32.82 18.70
N ASP A 508 -19.66 -32.56 18.86
CA ASP A 508 -18.90 -32.71 20.10
C ASP A 508 -18.20 -31.41 20.55
N ARG A 509 -18.53 -30.30 19.92
CA ARG A 509 -17.94 -28.97 20.14
C ARG A 509 -19.01 -27.89 20.21
N TYR A 510 -18.59 -26.66 20.49
CA TYR A 510 -19.50 -25.52 20.43
C TYR A 510 -19.56 -24.95 19.00
N PRO A 511 -20.72 -24.42 18.59
CA PRO A 511 -20.82 -23.57 17.40
C PRO A 511 -19.83 -22.39 17.47
N PRO A 512 -19.59 -21.70 16.34
CA PRO A 512 -18.76 -20.51 16.36
C PRO A 512 -19.38 -19.43 17.25
N LEU A 513 -18.55 -18.53 17.78
CA LEU A 513 -19.01 -17.41 18.62
C LEU A 513 -19.71 -16.31 17.81
N ALA A 514 -19.45 -16.28 16.52
CA ALA A 514 -20.00 -15.31 15.59
C ALA A 514 -20.13 -15.93 14.21
N VAL A 515 -20.89 -15.27 13.33
CA VAL A 515 -21.02 -15.64 11.93
C VAL A 515 -20.39 -14.58 11.05
N LEU A 516 -19.66 -15.03 10.01
CA LEU A 516 -19.20 -14.18 8.92
C LEU A 516 -20.33 -14.03 7.91
N THR A 517 -20.63 -12.79 7.51
CA THR A 517 -21.68 -12.52 6.54
C THR A 517 -21.11 -12.08 5.20
N SER A 518 -21.66 -12.62 4.12
CA SER A 518 -21.52 -12.09 2.75
C SER A 518 -22.86 -11.53 2.30
N SER A 519 -22.89 -10.60 1.35
CA SER A 519 -24.15 -10.07 0.80
C SER A 519 -24.28 -10.32 -0.70
N GLU A 520 -25.52 -10.53 -1.15
CA GLU A 520 -25.86 -10.56 -2.56
C GLU A 520 -27.33 -10.21 -2.83
N MET A 521 -27.62 -9.75 -4.05
CA MET A 521 -28.97 -9.50 -4.56
C MET A 521 -29.41 -10.59 -5.54
N PRO A 522 -30.60 -11.18 -5.39
CA PRO A 522 -31.17 -12.06 -6.41
C PRO A 522 -31.75 -11.20 -7.54
N LEU A 523 -31.33 -11.47 -8.78
CA LEU A 523 -31.75 -10.74 -9.98
C LEU A 523 -32.27 -11.71 -11.04
N THR A 524 -33.23 -11.28 -11.85
CA THR A 524 -33.62 -12.00 -13.07
C THR A 524 -32.73 -11.63 -14.25
N ASN A 525 -32.27 -10.37 -14.29
CA ASN A 525 -31.40 -9.89 -15.36
C ASN A 525 -29.93 -9.98 -14.91
N PRO A 526 -29.01 -10.31 -15.84
CA PRO A 526 -27.60 -10.33 -15.53
C PRO A 526 -27.09 -8.98 -15.04
N ARG A 527 -26.10 -9.02 -14.16
CA ARG A 527 -25.38 -7.83 -13.71
C ARG A 527 -24.65 -7.17 -14.85
N GLN A 528 -24.64 -5.84 -14.75
CA GLN A 528 -23.81 -4.99 -15.59
C GLN A 528 -22.35 -5.49 -15.54
N PRO A 529 -21.70 -5.75 -16.68
CA PRO A 529 -20.31 -6.17 -16.69
C PRO A 529 -19.40 -5.11 -16.05
N ALA A 530 -18.53 -5.57 -15.14
CA ALA A 530 -17.61 -4.73 -14.38
C ALA A 530 -16.19 -4.70 -14.97
N ASP A 531 -15.43 -3.66 -14.63
CA ASP A 531 -14.02 -3.46 -15.01
C ASP A 531 -13.76 -3.55 -16.52
N PHE A 532 -14.72 -3.07 -17.33
CA PHE A 532 -14.60 -3.09 -18.78
C PHE A 532 -13.51 -2.12 -19.26
N SER A 533 -12.54 -2.65 -19.98
CA SER A 533 -11.38 -1.95 -20.53
C SER A 533 -11.36 -2.08 -22.05
N VAL A 534 -10.83 -1.05 -22.71
CA VAL A 534 -10.71 -0.97 -24.17
C VAL A 534 -9.34 -0.38 -24.49
N ASP A 535 -8.49 -1.18 -25.10
CA ASP A 535 -7.08 -0.89 -25.34
C ASP A 535 -6.69 -1.11 -26.80
N ALA A 536 -5.63 -0.42 -27.22
CA ALA A 536 -5.06 -0.62 -28.55
C ALA A 536 -4.27 -1.94 -28.63
N GLY A 537 -4.50 -2.73 -29.68
CA GLY A 537 -3.66 -3.83 -30.12
C GLY A 537 -3.07 -3.55 -31.50
N LEU A 538 -2.06 -4.32 -31.91
CA LEU A 538 -1.48 -4.18 -33.25
C LEU A 538 -2.51 -4.57 -34.31
N ASN A 539 -2.94 -3.59 -35.11
CA ASN A 539 -4.02 -3.70 -36.10
C ASN A 539 -5.34 -4.24 -35.51
N SER A 540 -5.56 -4.08 -34.21
CA SER A 540 -6.75 -4.55 -33.51
C SER A 540 -7.11 -3.65 -32.33
N ILE A 541 -8.30 -3.84 -31.77
CA ILE A 541 -8.67 -3.29 -30.46
C ILE A 541 -8.92 -4.46 -29.52
N VAL A 542 -8.32 -4.41 -28.34
CA VAL A 542 -8.42 -5.44 -27.31
C VAL A 542 -9.34 -4.93 -26.21
N THR A 543 -10.37 -5.71 -25.88
CA THR A 543 -11.26 -5.42 -24.76
C THR A 543 -11.12 -6.49 -23.69
N GLY A 544 -11.30 -6.11 -22.42
CA GLY A 544 -11.21 -7.01 -21.27
C GLY A 544 -12.15 -6.59 -20.15
N TRP A 545 -12.61 -7.54 -19.33
CA TRP A 545 -13.53 -7.27 -18.22
C TRP A 545 -13.40 -8.28 -17.10
N ARG A 546 -14.01 -8.00 -15.95
CA ARG A 546 -14.14 -8.95 -14.85
C ARG A 546 -15.24 -9.98 -15.16
N ALA A 547 -14.98 -11.25 -14.88
CA ALA A 547 -15.95 -12.32 -15.03
C ALA A 547 -17.20 -12.06 -14.18
N ASN A 548 -18.38 -12.24 -14.78
CA ASN A 548 -19.65 -12.29 -14.06
C ASN A 548 -19.80 -13.69 -13.46
N ILE A 549 -20.09 -13.75 -12.18
CA ILE A 549 -20.13 -14.99 -11.37
C ILE A 549 -21.54 -15.59 -11.26
N GLU A 550 -22.54 -14.97 -11.89
CA GLU A 550 -23.91 -15.50 -11.97
C GLU A 550 -23.94 -16.89 -12.58
N LEU A 551 -24.73 -17.78 -11.97
CA LEU A 551 -24.70 -19.21 -12.31
C LEU A 551 -25.37 -19.53 -13.65
N ASP A 552 -26.23 -18.65 -14.12
CA ASP A 552 -26.99 -18.78 -15.34
C ASP A 552 -26.48 -17.86 -16.47
N LEU A 553 -25.34 -17.19 -16.29
CA LEU A 553 -24.66 -16.46 -17.35
C LEU A 553 -24.43 -17.40 -18.55
N ASN A 554 -24.88 -16.97 -19.74
CA ASN A 554 -24.71 -17.72 -20.97
C ASN A 554 -23.49 -17.23 -21.77
N HIS A 555 -23.42 -15.92 -22.04
CA HIS A 555 -22.34 -15.28 -22.78
C HIS A 555 -22.39 -13.76 -22.62
N TYR A 556 -21.44 -13.07 -23.26
CA TYR A 556 -21.43 -11.63 -23.43
C TYR A 556 -21.65 -11.22 -24.89
N ARG A 557 -22.32 -10.07 -25.06
CA ARG A 557 -22.45 -9.37 -26.33
C ARG A 557 -21.57 -8.13 -26.34
N LEU A 558 -20.64 -8.07 -27.28
CA LEU A 558 -19.77 -6.92 -27.47
C LEU A 558 -20.38 -5.96 -28.49
N LEU A 559 -20.58 -4.72 -28.06
CA LEU A 559 -21.10 -3.64 -28.87
C LEU A 559 -19.97 -2.71 -29.31
N ARG A 560 -20.06 -2.21 -30.54
CA ARG A 560 -19.13 -1.24 -31.13
C ARG A 560 -19.89 -0.16 -31.85
N LYS A 561 -19.38 1.07 -31.84
CA LYS A 561 -19.81 2.15 -32.73
C LYS A 561 -18.67 3.09 -33.08
N GLU A 562 -18.85 3.85 -34.14
CA GLU A 562 -18.07 5.07 -34.39
C GLU A 562 -18.56 6.24 -33.50
N PRO A 563 -17.77 7.30 -33.29
CA PRO A 563 -18.14 8.41 -32.41
C PRO A 563 -19.50 9.06 -32.71
N LEU A 564 -19.88 9.13 -33.99
CA LEU A 564 -21.16 9.66 -34.46
C LEU A 564 -22.08 8.57 -35.01
N GLY A 565 -21.71 7.30 -34.85
CA GLY A 565 -22.45 6.14 -35.32
C GLY A 565 -23.50 5.64 -34.32
N ILE A 566 -24.14 4.53 -34.69
CA ILE A 566 -25.05 3.77 -33.83
C ILE A 566 -24.35 2.51 -33.31
N TRP A 567 -24.82 1.97 -32.18
CA TRP A 567 -24.30 0.73 -31.62
C TRP A 567 -24.65 -0.47 -32.51
N GLU A 568 -23.65 -1.30 -32.78
CA GLU A 568 -23.75 -2.55 -33.50
C GLU A 568 -23.13 -3.68 -32.67
N ALA A 569 -23.75 -4.85 -32.65
CA ALA A 569 -23.16 -6.05 -32.03
C ALA A 569 -22.12 -6.64 -32.99
N ILE A 570 -20.87 -6.70 -32.54
CA ILE A 570 -19.77 -7.29 -33.32
C ILE A 570 -19.51 -8.75 -32.93
N SER A 571 -19.96 -9.14 -31.74
CA SER A 571 -20.02 -10.53 -31.28
C SER A 571 -21.16 -10.68 -30.27
N ASP A 572 -21.81 -11.84 -30.27
CA ASP A 572 -22.98 -12.17 -29.43
C ASP A 572 -22.90 -13.60 -28.90
N ASN A 573 -21.68 -14.04 -28.57
CA ASN A 573 -21.39 -15.39 -28.08
C ASN A 573 -20.05 -15.46 -27.35
N VAL A 574 -19.58 -14.35 -26.76
CA VAL A 574 -18.29 -14.31 -26.08
C VAL A 574 -18.41 -14.98 -24.72
N THR A 575 -17.57 -15.98 -24.45
CA THR A 575 -17.58 -16.70 -23.15
C THR A 575 -16.30 -16.48 -22.36
N ASP A 576 -15.27 -15.92 -22.99
CA ASP A 576 -14.05 -15.45 -22.35
C ASP A 576 -14.27 -14.07 -21.69
N THR A 577 -13.29 -13.61 -20.91
CA THR A 577 -13.28 -12.29 -20.26
C THR A 577 -12.52 -11.23 -21.06
N PHE A 578 -12.29 -11.48 -22.34
CA PHE A 578 -11.63 -10.58 -23.27
C PHE A 578 -12.09 -10.84 -24.70
N TYR A 579 -11.90 -9.86 -25.57
CA TYR A 579 -12.15 -10.00 -27.01
C TYR A 579 -11.16 -9.17 -27.82
N ILE A 580 -10.72 -9.69 -28.96
CA ILE A 580 -9.82 -8.99 -29.89
C ILE A 580 -10.61 -8.67 -31.16
N ASP A 581 -10.87 -7.40 -31.41
CA ASP A 581 -11.51 -6.92 -32.62
C ASP A 581 -10.46 -6.59 -33.69
N GLU A 582 -10.25 -7.53 -34.61
CA GLU A 582 -9.37 -7.36 -35.79
C GLU A 582 -10.10 -6.68 -36.98
N GLY A 583 -11.42 -6.44 -36.87
CA GLY A 583 -12.25 -5.85 -37.92
C GLY A 583 -12.26 -4.32 -37.89
N VAL A 584 -11.17 -3.72 -37.44
CA VAL A 584 -11.01 -2.27 -37.22
C VAL A 584 -10.20 -1.64 -38.36
N VAL A 585 -10.49 -0.37 -38.66
CA VAL A 585 -9.76 0.40 -39.66
C VAL A 585 -8.68 1.24 -38.97
N ALA A 586 -7.50 1.31 -39.60
CA ALA A 586 -6.39 2.16 -39.16
C ALA A 586 -6.85 3.60 -38.90
N GLN A 587 -6.36 4.20 -37.81
CA GLN A 587 -6.65 5.58 -37.37
C GLN A 587 -8.14 5.89 -37.05
N GLN A 588 -9.04 4.92 -37.15
CA GLN A 588 -10.44 5.12 -36.81
C GLN A 588 -10.66 4.89 -35.30
N THR A 589 -11.23 5.87 -34.61
CA THR A 589 -11.71 5.69 -33.23
C THR A 589 -12.98 4.84 -33.23
N TYR A 590 -13.01 3.83 -32.36
CA TYR A 590 -14.20 3.06 -32.04
C TYR A 590 -14.51 3.18 -30.54
N ILE A 591 -15.80 3.15 -30.22
CA ILE A 591 -16.32 3.13 -28.85
C ILE A 591 -16.96 1.76 -28.62
N TYR A 592 -16.63 1.11 -27.52
CA TYR A 592 -17.12 -0.21 -27.14
C TYR A 592 -17.92 -0.17 -25.86
N ALA A 593 -18.87 -1.09 -25.73
CA ALA A 593 -19.58 -1.41 -24.51
C ALA A 593 -19.92 -2.91 -24.50
N LEU A 594 -20.20 -3.46 -23.33
CA LEU A 594 -20.43 -4.89 -23.14
C LEU A 594 -21.78 -5.12 -22.45
N LEU A 595 -22.48 -6.18 -22.85
CA LEU A 595 -23.66 -6.70 -22.18
C LEU A 595 -23.37 -8.14 -21.72
N ALA A 596 -23.90 -8.51 -20.55
CA ALA A 596 -24.03 -9.90 -20.13
C ALA A 596 -25.42 -10.41 -20.54
N ILE A 597 -25.48 -11.67 -20.98
CA ILE A 597 -26.69 -12.37 -21.41
C ILE A 597 -26.79 -13.69 -20.64
N ASP A 598 -27.94 -13.95 -20.00
CA ASP A 598 -28.21 -15.22 -19.30
C ASP A 598 -28.77 -16.31 -20.22
N ASN A 599 -29.07 -17.47 -19.65
CA ASN A 599 -29.67 -18.62 -20.32
C ASN A 599 -31.13 -18.41 -20.76
N ASP A 600 -31.84 -17.46 -20.15
CA ASP A 600 -33.20 -17.07 -20.52
C ASP A 600 -33.23 -15.94 -21.57
N MET A 601 -32.05 -15.47 -21.98
CA MET A 601 -31.80 -14.39 -22.93
C MET A 601 -32.22 -12.99 -22.42
N ASN A 602 -32.23 -12.78 -21.10
CA ASN A 602 -32.30 -11.41 -20.57
C ASN A 602 -30.96 -10.70 -20.73
N GLU A 603 -31.00 -9.38 -20.81
CA GLU A 603 -29.81 -8.55 -21.02
C GLU A 603 -29.54 -7.71 -19.77
N SER A 604 -28.26 -7.59 -19.41
CA SER A 604 -27.81 -6.64 -18.39
C SER A 604 -27.99 -5.19 -18.85
N ASP A 605 -27.73 -4.24 -17.94
CA ASP A 605 -27.30 -2.90 -18.36
C ASP A 605 -25.94 -2.98 -19.06
N THR A 606 -25.68 -2.04 -19.98
CA THR A 606 -24.39 -1.97 -20.67
C THR A 606 -23.30 -1.56 -19.70
N SER A 607 -22.11 -2.15 -19.80
CA SER A 607 -20.91 -1.66 -19.12
C SER A 607 -20.67 -0.16 -19.37
N ASN A 608 -19.80 0.45 -18.57
CA ASN A 608 -19.19 1.73 -18.96
C ASN A 608 -18.54 1.59 -20.34
N SER A 609 -18.63 2.62 -21.16
CA SER A 609 -18.06 2.60 -22.50
C SER A 609 -16.59 3.02 -22.49
N GLY A 610 -15.75 2.31 -23.24
CA GLY A 610 -14.36 2.70 -23.51
C GLY A 610 -14.17 3.02 -24.99
N SER A 611 -13.09 3.72 -25.33
CA SER A 611 -12.74 4.00 -26.73
C SER A 611 -11.25 3.82 -26.98
N ALA A 612 -10.93 3.35 -28.18
CA ALA A 612 -9.56 3.16 -28.61
C ALA A 612 -9.43 3.37 -30.13
N VAL A 613 -8.18 3.52 -30.56
CA VAL A 613 -7.73 3.45 -31.94
C VAL A 613 -6.73 2.30 -32.02
N ALA A 614 -6.83 1.46 -33.05
CA ALA A 614 -5.90 0.36 -33.27
C ALA A 614 -4.47 0.88 -33.49
N ALA A 615 -3.47 0.17 -32.97
CA ALA A 615 -2.08 0.52 -33.16
C ALA A 615 -1.59 0.10 -34.55
N THR A 616 -0.93 0.99 -35.27
CA THR A 616 -0.44 0.75 -36.65
C THR A 616 1.06 0.94 -36.78
N PHE A 617 1.69 1.74 -35.92
CA PHE A 617 3.12 2.12 -35.97
C PHE A 617 3.57 2.59 -37.37
N ASP A 618 2.70 3.28 -38.09
CA ASP A 618 2.93 3.74 -39.47
C ASP A 618 2.92 5.26 -39.62
N GLN A 619 2.86 5.99 -38.51
CA GLN A 619 3.02 7.45 -38.48
C GLN A 619 4.50 7.84 -38.34
N GLY A 620 4.78 9.15 -38.30
CA GLY A 620 6.14 9.67 -38.12
C GLY A 620 6.62 9.61 -36.67
N VAL A 621 7.18 10.71 -36.18
CA VAL A 621 7.73 10.80 -34.82
C VAL A 621 6.69 11.39 -33.85
N LEU A 622 6.54 10.79 -32.68
CA LEU A 622 5.79 11.36 -31.55
C LEU A 622 6.75 12.04 -30.56
N LEU A 623 6.52 13.31 -30.26
CA LEU A 623 7.09 13.99 -29.12
C LEU A 623 6.05 14.01 -27.99
N VAL A 624 6.28 13.22 -26.95
CA VAL A 624 5.55 13.31 -25.69
C VAL A 624 6.27 14.30 -24.80
N ASP A 625 5.60 15.40 -24.52
CA ASP A 625 6.13 16.51 -23.73
C ASP A 625 5.40 16.55 -22.39
N GLU A 626 6.09 16.14 -21.34
CA GLU A 626 5.56 16.10 -19.97
C GLU A 626 5.77 17.42 -19.22
N THR A 627 6.47 18.38 -19.83
CA THR A 627 6.93 19.60 -19.15
C THR A 627 5.76 20.49 -18.72
N GLN A 628 5.65 20.76 -17.42
CA GLN A 628 4.58 21.58 -16.85
C GLN A 628 4.62 23.06 -17.26
N ASP A 629 3.43 23.66 -17.24
CA ASP A 629 3.23 25.10 -17.40
C ASP A 629 3.28 25.84 -16.06
N GLY A 630 4.23 26.77 -15.87
CA GLY A 630 4.23 27.53 -14.61
C GLY A 630 5.25 28.63 -14.45
N ALA A 631 5.23 29.27 -13.28
CA ALA A 631 6.15 30.37 -12.93
C ALA A 631 7.61 29.92 -12.77
N ASN A 632 7.85 28.62 -12.57
CA ASN A 632 9.17 28.00 -12.38
C ASN A 632 9.57 27.06 -13.53
N TYR A 633 8.68 26.87 -14.51
CA TYR A 633 8.85 25.98 -15.67
C TYR A 633 8.76 26.82 -16.96
N PRO A 634 9.31 26.35 -18.08
CA PRO A 634 9.05 27.04 -19.35
C PRO A 634 7.57 27.01 -19.69
N GLY A 635 6.96 28.15 -20.01
CA GLY A 635 5.56 28.14 -20.45
C GLY A 635 5.41 27.48 -21.82
N GLU A 636 4.24 26.90 -22.08
CA GLU A 636 3.85 26.14 -23.26
C GLU A 636 4.34 26.75 -24.58
N GLN A 637 4.14 28.07 -24.77
CA GLN A 637 4.55 28.74 -25.99
C GLN A 637 6.07 28.73 -26.20
N ALA A 638 6.85 28.81 -25.11
CA ALA A 638 8.30 28.75 -25.17
C ALA A 638 8.80 27.32 -25.42
N GLN A 639 8.14 26.32 -24.81
CA GLN A 639 8.38 24.90 -25.09
C GLN A 639 8.15 24.59 -26.57
N ILE A 640 6.98 24.95 -27.12
CA ILE A 640 6.63 24.76 -28.53
C ILE A 640 7.69 25.38 -29.45
N ILE A 641 8.09 26.62 -29.20
CA ILE A 641 9.12 27.31 -30.01
C ILE A 641 10.45 26.55 -29.95
N PHE A 642 10.86 26.14 -28.75
CA PHE A 642 12.11 25.44 -28.55
C PHE A 642 12.13 24.09 -29.26
N TYR A 643 11.13 23.23 -29.04
CA TYR A 643 11.08 21.91 -29.66
C TYR A 643 10.91 21.99 -31.17
N THR A 644 10.10 22.92 -31.68
CA THR A 644 9.99 23.15 -33.12
C THR A 644 11.35 23.48 -33.73
N SER A 645 12.15 24.33 -33.06
CA SER A 645 13.48 24.66 -33.56
C SER A 645 14.49 23.51 -33.39
N ALA A 646 14.43 22.80 -32.27
CA ALA A 646 15.33 21.70 -31.96
C ALA A 646 15.14 20.51 -32.93
N PHE A 647 13.91 20.23 -33.35
CA PHE A 647 13.63 19.21 -34.38
C PHE A 647 13.94 19.69 -35.81
N GLY A 648 14.11 21.01 -36.02
CA GLY A 648 14.46 21.60 -37.30
C GLY A 648 13.44 21.28 -38.40
N ASP A 649 13.93 20.78 -39.54
CA ASP A 649 13.09 20.39 -40.68
C ASP A 649 12.39 19.03 -40.49
N SER A 650 12.62 18.34 -39.37
CA SER A 650 12.06 17.02 -39.10
C SER A 650 10.61 17.13 -38.65
N SER A 651 9.71 16.39 -39.29
CA SER A 651 8.30 16.37 -38.90
C SER A 651 8.06 15.52 -37.65
N PHE A 652 7.36 16.08 -36.66
CA PHE A 652 6.90 15.36 -35.48
C PHE A 652 5.46 15.77 -35.12
N THR A 653 4.76 14.91 -34.39
CA THR A 653 3.51 15.25 -33.69
C THR A 653 3.80 15.46 -32.22
N ARG A 654 3.33 16.55 -31.62
CA ARG A 654 3.45 16.80 -30.18
C ARG A 654 2.20 16.33 -29.43
N SER A 655 2.40 15.64 -28.31
CA SER A 655 1.37 15.33 -27.31
C SER A 655 1.84 15.86 -25.96
N ALA A 656 1.19 16.90 -25.46
CA ALA A 656 1.47 17.44 -24.13
C ALA A 656 0.76 16.59 -23.06
N ILE A 657 1.46 16.29 -21.96
CA ILE A 657 0.94 15.65 -20.74
C ILE A 657 1.24 16.60 -19.59
N ASP A 658 0.22 17.12 -18.91
CA ASP A 658 0.37 17.99 -17.74
C ASP A 658 -0.38 17.42 -16.53
N GLU A 659 -0.25 18.04 -15.35
CA GLU A 659 -0.91 17.57 -14.10
C GLU A 659 -2.44 17.48 -14.19
N SER A 660 -3.06 18.11 -15.19
CA SER A 660 -4.50 18.08 -15.43
C SER A 660 -4.93 17.15 -16.57
N GLY A 661 -3.97 16.61 -17.33
CA GLY A 661 -4.16 15.77 -18.50
C GLY A 661 -4.12 14.26 -18.21
N PRO A 662 -4.78 13.42 -19.03
CA PRO A 662 -4.67 11.98 -18.90
C PRO A 662 -3.26 11.49 -19.30
N PRO A 663 -2.77 10.38 -18.72
CA PRO A 663 -1.48 9.80 -19.10
C PRO A 663 -1.44 9.36 -20.56
N LEU A 664 -0.24 9.06 -21.07
CA LEU A 664 -0.05 8.59 -22.43
C LEU A 664 -0.89 7.32 -22.65
N LYS A 665 -1.82 7.38 -23.61
CA LYS A 665 -2.66 6.23 -23.97
C LYS A 665 -2.00 5.37 -25.03
N LYS A 666 -2.18 4.05 -24.97
CA LYS A 666 -1.78 3.09 -26.03
C LYS A 666 -2.31 3.47 -27.41
N SER A 667 -3.52 4.04 -27.49
CA SER A 667 -4.11 4.52 -28.75
C SER A 667 -3.33 5.66 -29.39
N VAL A 668 -2.61 6.48 -28.62
CA VAL A 668 -1.75 7.55 -29.12
C VAL A 668 -0.36 6.98 -29.43
N ALA A 669 0.27 6.33 -28.45
CA ALA A 669 1.60 5.73 -28.59
C ALA A 669 1.68 4.75 -29.78
N GLY A 670 0.67 3.89 -29.93
CA GLY A 670 0.60 2.84 -30.94
C GLY A 670 0.50 3.32 -32.39
N GLN A 671 0.38 4.61 -32.65
CA GLN A 671 0.40 5.13 -34.03
C GLN A 671 1.84 5.35 -34.53
N TYR A 672 2.81 5.55 -33.64
CA TYR A 672 4.13 6.08 -34.00
C TYR A 672 5.24 5.05 -33.74
N PRO A 673 6.03 4.66 -34.76
CA PRO A 673 7.16 3.74 -34.59
C PRO A 673 8.32 4.36 -33.80
N THR A 674 8.36 5.70 -33.69
CA THR A 674 9.43 6.41 -32.97
C THR A 674 8.85 7.45 -32.01
N MET A 675 9.31 7.41 -30.77
CA MET A 675 8.86 8.31 -29.70
C MET A 675 10.03 9.00 -29.01
N PHE A 676 9.87 10.31 -28.79
CA PHE A 676 10.69 11.13 -27.90
C PHE A 676 9.84 11.46 -26.69
N TYR A 677 10.25 10.99 -25.52
CA TYR A 677 9.63 11.30 -24.26
C TYR A 677 10.54 12.26 -23.50
N VAL A 678 10.05 13.47 -23.25
CA VAL A 678 10.79 14.52 -22.56
C VAL A 678 10.07 14.94 -21.29
N ASP A 679 10.82 14.96 -20.20
CA ASP A 679 10.37 15.33 -18.85
C ASP A 679 11.35 16.35 -18.28
N ASP A 680 11.07 17.63 -18.53
CA ASP A 680 11.96 18.70 -18.12
C ASP A 680 11.64 19.27 -16.72
N ASP A 681 10.82 18.56 -15.94
CA ASP A 681 10.32 19.00 -14.65
C ASP A 681 11.15 18.49 -13.47
N ARG A 682 11.78 19.43 -12.77
CA ARG A 682 12.66 19.09 -11.64
C ARG A 682 11.93 18.51 -10.42
N LEU A 683 10.66 18.84 -10.22
CA LEU A 683 9.95 18.59 -8.95
C LEU A 683 8.71 17.71 -9.08
N ALA A 684 8.27 17.40 -10.30
CA ALA A 684 7.05 16.65 -10.55
C ALA A 684 7.28 15.77 -11.78
N ASN A 685 7.25 14.44 -11.58
CA ASN A 685 7.46 13.46 -12.64
C ASN A 685 6.15 12.69 -12.83
N LEU A 686 5.49 12.88 -13.96
CA LEU A 686 4.27 12.17 -14.39
C LEU A 686 4.58 10.91 -15.22
N PHE A 687 5.86 10.63 -15.50
CA PHE A 687 6.31 9.46 -16.27
C PHE A 687 5.71 8.14 -15.74
N ALA A 688 5.56 8.04 -14.41
CA ALA A 688 4.93 6.91 -13.73
C ALA A 688 3.52 6.61 -14.25
N ASN A 689 2.73 7.65 -14.52
CA ASN A 689 1.35 7.52 -14.95
C ASN A 689 1.25 6.92 -16.36
N SER A 690 2.31 7.01 -17.16
CA SER A 690 2.41 6.48 -18.52
C SER A 690 3.10 5.12 -18.61
N ILE A 691 3.61 4.57 -17.50
CA ILE A 691 4.52 3.41 -17.53
C ILE A 691 3.90 2.15 -18.16
N ASP A 692 2.59 1.94 -18.01
CA ASP A 692 1.91 0.78 -18.57
C ASP A 692 1.80 0.85 -20.10
N SER A 693 1.50 2.04 -20.63
CA SER A 693 1.53 2.29 -22.08
C SER A 693 2.94 2.17 -22.64
N LEU A 694 3.96 2.62 -21.90
CA LEU A 694 5.36 2.53 -22.31
C LEU A 694 5.86 1.08 -22.30
N LYS A 695 5.54 0.30 -21.26
CA LYS A 695 5.85 -1.14 -21.22
C LYS A 695 5.22 -1.89 -22.38
N TRP A 696 3.97 -1.56 -22.72
CA TRP A 696 3.29 -2.12 -23.89
C TRP A 696 3.95 -1.68 -25.21
N TYR A 697 4.29 -0.40 -25.36
CA TYR A 697 4.90 0.16 -26.55
C TYR A 697 6.26 -0.48 -26.89
N LEU A 698 7.10 -0.70 -25.88
CA LEU A 698 8.46 -1.22 -26.04
C LEU A 698 8.53 -2.73 -26.32
N GLN A 699 7.38 -3.43 -26.31
CA GLN A 699 7.27 -4.83 -26.76
C GLN A 699 7.24 -4.95 -28.30
N TYR A 700 7.03 -3.85 -29.02
CA TYR A 700 7.02 -3.79 -30.48
C TYR A 700 8.35 -3.24 -31.00
N GLU A 701 8.63 -3.46 -32.29
CA GLU A 701 9.80 -2.91 -32.98
C GLU A 701 9.67 -1.38 -33.14
N THR A 702 10.02 -0.65 -32.10
CA THR A 702 9.89 0.81 -32.00
C THR A 702 11.23 1.45 -31.63
N ASN A 703 11.41 2.74 -31.90
CA ASN A 703 12.55 3.51 -31.38
C ASN A 703 12.08 4.44 -30.25
N PHE A 704 12.90 4.59 -29.21
CA PHE A 704 12.51 5.36 -28.03
C PHE A 704 13.65 6.21 -27.48
N PHE A 705 13.42 7.51 -27.37
CA PHE A 705 14.30 8.48 -26.74
C PHE A 705 13.67 8.94 -25.42
N LEU A 706 14.43 8.88 -24.33
CA LEU A 706 14.04 9.40 -23.01
C LEU A 706 15.04 10.45 -22.55
N ALA A 707 14.56 11.65 -22.25
CA ALA A 707 15.36 12.66 -21.58
C ALA A 707 14.55 13.31 -20.46
N GLY A 708 15.17 13.50 -19.30
CA GLY A 708 14.50 14.25 -18.27
C GLY A 708 15.27 14.44 -16.98
N TRP A 709 14.57 15.01 -16.00
CA TRP A 709 15.14 15.40 -14.73
C TRP A 709 14.81 14.37 -13.62
N GLN A 710 15.78 13.53 -13.25
CA GLN A 710 15.59 12.44 -12.26
C GLN A 710 14.54 11.38 -12.65
N THR A 711 14.13 11.32 -13.91
CA THR A 711 12.97 10.53 -14.36
C THR A 711 13.04 9.04 -13.98
N ILE A 712 14.25 8.43 -13.87
CA ILE A 712 14.40 7.02 -13.46
C ILE A 712 14.50 6.84 -11.94
N PHE A 713 15.13 7.78 -11.24
CA PHE A 713 15.24 7.70 -9.79
C PHE A 713 13.87 7.93 -9.14
N SER A 714 13.14 8.95 -9.59
CA SER A 714 11.80 9.29 -9.12
C SER A 714 10.79 8.16 -9.32
N ILE A 715 10.90 7.39 -10.42
CA ILE A 715 9.98 6.28 -10.73
C ILE A 715 10.27 5.00 -9.95
N THR A 716 11.55 4.68 -9.67
CA THR A 716 11.90 3.36 -9.11
C THR A 716 12.31 3.38 -7.65
N GLY A 717 12.85 4.49 -7.13
CA GLY A 717 13.58 4.50 -5.87
C GLY A 717 14.80 3.56 -5.83
N GLN A 718 15.15 2.93 -6.97
CA GLN A 718 16.19 1.91 -7.08
C GLN A 718 17.43 2.49 -7.75
N THR A 719 18.60 2.19 -7.20
CA THR A 719 19.88 2.66 -7.73
C THR A 719 20.64 1.60 -8.54
N ASN A 720 20.19 0.35 -8.54
CA ASN A 720 20.85 -0.78 -9.20
C ASN A 720 19.84 -1.65 -9.95
N PHE A 721 20.20 -2.06 -11.18
CA PHE A 721 19.32 -2.83 -12.07
C PHE A 721 19.99 -4.13 -12.55
N TYR A 722 19.31 -5.25 -12.29
CA TYR A 722 19.72 -6.60 -12.64
C TYR A 722 18.92 -7.12 -13.85
N ALA A 723 19.40 -8.19 -14.49
CA ALA A 723 18.70 -8.79 -15.63
C ALA A 723 17.25 -9.19 -15.25
N GLY A 724 16.28 -8.92 -16.13
CA GLY A 724 14.85 -9.06 -15.84
C GLY A 724 14.18 -7.77 -15.34
N ASN A 725 14.96 -6.72 -15.00
CA ASN A 725 14.42 -5.40 -14.68
C ASN A 725 14.12 -4.62 -15.98
N PHE A 726 13.01 -3.88 -15.99
CA PHE A 726 12.57 -3.09 -17.14
C PHE A 726 13.65 -2.14 -17.69
N PHE A 727 14.32 -1.36 -16.84
CA PHE A 727 15.35 -0.40 -17.26
C PHE A 727 16.66 -1.11 -17.66
N ARG A 728 16.97 -2.25 -17.02
CA ARG A 728 18.08 -3.08 -17.46
C ARG A 728 17.89 -3.59 -18.87
N ASP A 729 16.71 -4.16 -19.14
CA ASP A 729 16.46 -4.92 -20.36
C ASP A 729 16.06 -4.03 -21.54
N ASN A 730 15.47 -2.86 -21.28
CA ASN A 730 15.04 -1.92 -22.32
C ASN A 730 15.98 -0.72 -22.51
N PHE A 731 16.79 -0.34 -21.51
CA PHE A 731 17.67 0.83 -21.62
C PHE A 731 19.15 0.52 -21.37
N GLY A 732 19.48 -0.73 -21.06
CA GLY A 732 20.86 -1.16 -20.88
C GLY A 732 21.52 -0.57 -19.64
N LEU A 733 20.76 -0.30 -18.57
CA LEU A 733 21.28 0.30 -17.34
C LEU A 733 21.69 -0.76 -16.31
N THR A 734 22.83 -0.58 -15.65
CA THR A 734 23.23 -1.38 -14.46
C THR A 734 22.96 -0.65 -13.16
N SER A 735 22.98 0.67 -13.18
CA SER A 735 22.83 1.53 -12.01
C SER A 735 22.49 2.95 -12.42
N ILE A 736 21.87 3.70 -11.51
CA ILE A 736 21.72 5.14 -11.59
C ILE A 736 22.30 5.76 -10.30
N ALA A 737 22.87 6.96 -10.43
CA ALA A 737 23.23 7.79 -9.30
C ALA A 737 22.96 9.25 -9.66
N GLU A 738 22.61 10.06 -8.67
CA GLU A 738 22.24 11.45 -8.89
C GLU A 738 23.40 12.40 -8.53
N ASN A 739 23.62 13.40 -9.37
CA ASN A 739 24.37 14.58 -8.97
C ASN A 739 23.45 15.63 -8.33
N VAL A 740 23.34 15.65 -7.00
CA VAL A 740 22.55 16.67 -6.28
C VAL A 740 23.13 18.10 -6.31
N LEU A 741 24.32 18.30 -6.87
CA LEU A 741 24.99 19.61 -6.92
C LEU A 741 24.70 20.33 -8.23
N SER A 742 24.52 21.66 -8.19
CA SER A 742 24.51 22.55 -9.36
C SER A 742 25.87 22.56 -10.07
N ASP A 743 26.16 21.50 -10.81
CA ASP A 743 27.50 21.18 -11.32
C ASP A 743 27.54 20.75 -12.79
N PHE A 744 26.39 20.49 -13.42
CA PHE A 744 26.33 20.06 -14.82
C PHE A 744 26.31 21.26 -15.79
N ASN A 745 27.35 21.39 -16.61
CA ASN A 745 27.43 22.43 -17.66
C ASN A 745 27.09 21.91 -19.06
N GLY A 746 26.90 20.59 -19.21
CA GLY A 746 26.74 19.91 -20.48
C GLY A 746 27.45 18.56 -20.45
N ALA A 747 27.58 17.94 -21.62
CA ALA A 747 28.21 16.64 -21.74
C ALA A 747 29.08 16.56 -22.99
N THR A 748 30.19 15.83 -22.88
CA THR A 748 31.07 15.54 -24.00
C THR A 748 30.57 14.30 -24.72
N GLY A 749 30.37 14.43 -26.03
CA GLY A 749 29.92 13.36 -26.89
C GLY A 749 31.03 12.34 -27.13
N VAL A 750 30.64 11.06 -27.18
CA VAL A 750 31.53 9.91 -27.39
C VAL A 750 31.24 9.30 -28.75
N ASP A 751 32.22 8.69 -29.42
CA ASP A 751 32.02 7.93 -30.67
C ASP A 751 31.24 8.66 -31.78
N GLY A 752 31.48 9.96 -31.95
CA GLY A 752 30.86 10.77 -33.01
C GLY A 752 29.51 11.39 -32.63
N TRP A 753 29.08 11.25 -31.38
CA TRP A 753 28.00 12.07 -30.82
C TRP A 753 28.49 13.51 -30.59
N PRO A 754 27.66 14.53 -30.85
CA PRO A 754 28.06 15.94 -30.73
C PRO A 754 28.12 16.38 -29.27
N ASP A 755 29.06 17.25 -28.90
CA ASP A 755 29.07 17.87 -27.57
C ASP A 755 27.78 18.69 -27.32
N ILE A 756 27.23 18.57 -26.11
CA ILE A 756 26.03 19.31 -25.69
C ILE A 756 26.37 20.28 -24.56
N GLN A 757 25.74 21.45 -24.60
CA GLN A 757 25.97 22.54 -23.66
C GLN A 757 24.64 23.01 -23.06
N VAL A 758 24.65 23.29 -21.75
CA VAL A 758 23.54 23.93 -21.05
C VAL A 758 23.49 25.41 -21.42
N ARG A 759 22.29 25.98 -21.59
CA ARG A 759 22.13 27.40 -21.90
C ARG A 759 22.54 28.30 -20.72
N SER A 760 23.01 29.51 -21.01
CA SER A 760 23.48 30.45 -19.98
C SER A 760 22.37 31.25 -19.28
N ASP A 761 21.18 31.26 -19.87
CA ASP A 761 20.00 32.03 -19.46
C ASP A 761 18.92 31.16 -18.81
N THR A 762 19.30 30.02 -18.24
CA THR A 762 18.36 29.20 -17.45
C THR A 762 17.78 30.03 -16.30
N TYR A 763 16.55 29.72 -15.89
CA TYR A 763 15.91 30.26 -14.69
C TYR A 763 16.82 30.14 -13.44
N TYR A 764 17.73 29.15 -13.44
CA TYR A 764 18.67 28.86 -12.38
C TYR A 764 20.00 29.66 -12.45
N HIS A 765 20.31 30.33 -13.57
CA HIS A 765 21.53 31.12 -13.80
C HIS A 765 22.84 30.45 -13.35
N ALA A 766 22.89 29.12 -13.41
CA ALA A 766 23.92 28.27 -12.82
C ALA A 766 23.95 26.89 -13.53
N PRO A 767 25.02 26.09 -13.35
CA PRO A 767 25.04 24.70 -13.81
C PRO A 767 23.86 23.90 -13.24
N LEU A 768 23.33 22.93 -13.98
CA LEU A 768 22.13 22.19 -13.56
C LEU A 768 22.45 21.24 -12.38
N PRO A 769 21.58 21.21 -11.34
CA PRO A 769 21.62 20.17 -10.31
C PRO A 769 20.86 18.91 -10.72
N ASN A 770 20.86 17.91 -9.84
CA ASN A 770 20.00 16.73 -9.88
C ASN A 770 20.02 15.98 -11.23
N ILE A 771 21.20 15.80 -11.81
CA ILE A 771 21.37 15.12 -13.11
C ILE A 771 21.73 13.65 -12.88
N ASP A 772 21.03 12.76 -13.57
CA ASP A 772 21.26 11.32 -13.49
C ASP A 772 22.55 10.93 -14.22
N ILE A 773 23.41 10.18 -13.54
CA ILE A 773 24.54 9.47 -14.15
C ILE A 773 24.29 7.96 -14.14
N PHE A 774 24.76 7.29 -15.17
CA PHE A 774 24.40 5.92 -15.45
C PHE A 774 25.58 4.94 -15.34
N GLY A 775 25.26 3.72 -14.93
CA GLY A 775 26.08 2.55 -15.23
C GLY A 775 25.55 1.86 -16.48
N ALA A 776 26.44 1.56 -17.43
CA ALA A 776 26.10 0.90 -18.68
C ALA A 776 26.27 -0.62 -18.60
N ALA A 777 25.24 -1.35 -19.03
CA ALA A 777 25.26 -2.81 -19.17
C ALA A 777 26.15 -3.26 -20.35
N PRO A 778 26.61 -4.52 -20.37
CA PRO A 778 27.25 -5.07 -21.56
C PRO A 778 26.33 -4.96 -22.79
N GLY A 779 26.86 -4.38 -23.88
CA GLY A 779 26.10 -4.13 -25.11
C GLY A 779 25.47 -2.73 -25.19
N ALA A 780 25.41 -1.98 -24.09
CA ALA A 780 25.03 -0.58 -24.09
C ALA A 780 26.24 0.32 -24.42
N GLN A 781 26.03 1.31 -25.29
CA GLN A 781 27.03 2.30 -25.67
C GLN A 781 26.88 3.55 -24.80
N VAL A 782 27.97 3.98 -24.16
CA VAL A 782 28.03 5.30 -23.53
C VAL A 782 28.19 6.34 -24.63
N ILE A 783 27.23 7.25 -24.77
CA ILE A 783 27.21 8.27 -25.83
C ILE A 783 27.53 9.67 -25.30
N TYR A 784 27.36 9.89 -23.99
CA TYR A 784 27.66 11.15 -23.33
C TYR A 784 28.34 10.97 -21.99
N THR A 785 29.33 11.82 -21.71
CA THR A 785 30.01 11.90 -20.41
C THR A 785 29.84 13.27 -19.78
N PHE A 786 29.58 13.29 -18.47
CA PHE A 786 29.21 14.48 -17.70
C PHE A 786 30.35 15.51 -17.61
N ASN A 787 30.08 16.78 -17.95
CA ASN A 787 31.01 17.89 -17.77
C ASN A 787 30.75 18.66 -16.47
N SER A 788 31.59 18.39 -15.46
CA SER A 788 31.52 19.01 -14.13
C SER A 788 32.13 20.42 -14.12
N ASN A 789 31.35 21.39 -13.67
CA ASN A 789 31.76 22.79 -13.50
C ASN A 789 32.83 22.96 -12.41
N SER A 790 32.66 22.27 -11.28
CA SER A 790 33.57 22.29 -10.13
C SER A 790 34.78 21.37 -10.30
N GLY A 791 34.77 20.51 -11.32
CA GLY A 791 35.78 19.45 -11.50
C GLY A 791 35.62 18.29 -10.52
N ASN A 792 34.42 18.07 -9.99
CA ASN A 792 34.12 17.00 -9.05
C ASN A 792 34.31 15.62 -9.71
N PRO A 793 35.25 14.78 -9.23
CA PRO A 793 35.56 13.50 -9.85
C PRO A 793 34.49 12.42 -9.63
N PHE A 794 33.51 12.65 -8.74
CA PHE A 794 32.40 11.73 -8.55
C PHE A 794 31.44 11.75 -9.75
N TYR A 795 31.29 12.90 -10.40
CA TYR A 795 30.38 13.09 -11.54
C TYR A 795 31.12 13.31 -12.86
N GLY A 796 32.24 14.04 -12.84
CA GLY A 796 33.02 14.34 -14.05
C GLY A 796 33.44 13.08 -14.81
N ASN A 797 33.20 13.08 -16.12
CA ASN A 797 33.44 11.96 -17.04
C ASN A 797 32.62 10.67 -16.76
N LYS A 798 31.63 10.71 -15.88
CA LYS A 798 30.68 9.59 -15.72
C LYS A 798 29.66 9.58 -16.87
N PRO A 799 29.15 8.41 -17.27
CA PRO A 799 28.10 8.33 -18.28
C PRO A 799 26.87 9.13 -17.86
N VAL A 800 26.36 9.98 -18.75
CA VAL A 800 25.11 10.76 -18.58
C VAL A 800 24.15 10.53 -19.77
N GLY A 801 24.58 9.75 -20.77
CA GLY A 801 23.72 9.29 -21.84
C GLY A 801 24.17 7.94 -22.37
N ILE A 802 23.19 7.09 -22.69
CA ILE A 802 23.38 5.73 -23.19
C ILE A 802 22.54 5.52 -24.45
N ALA A 803 23.12 4.84 -25.44
CA ALA A 803 22.42 4.24 -26.57
C ALA A 803 22.44 2.72 -26.43
N PHE A 804 21.33 2.06 -26.76
CA PHE A 804 21.19 0.62 -26.60
C PHE A 804 20.32 0.01 -27.71
N ASP A 805 20.91 -0.94 -28.44
CA ASP A 805 20.20 -1.73 -29.45
C ASP A 805 19.53 -2.92 -28.79
N THR A 806 18.20 -2.94 -28.80
CA THR A 806 17.41 -4.09 -28.33
C THR A 806 16.93 -4.93 -29.50
N HIS A 807 16.35 -6.09 -29.21
CA HIS A 807 15.65 -6.89 -30.21
C HIS A 807 14.32 -6.27 -30.68
N HIS A 808 13.80 -5.27 -29.94
CA HIS A 808 12.57 -4.53 -30.21
C HIS A 808 12.84 -3.09 -30.67
N GLY A 809 14.03 -2.83 -31.23
CA GLY A 809 14.42 -1.52 -31.75
C GLY A 809 15.41 -0.75 -30.85
N LYS A 810 15.66 0.52 -31.20
CA LYS A 810 16.78 1.29 -30.64
C LYS A 810 16.34 2.22 -29.52
N ARG A 811 17.24 2.46 -28.58
CA ARG A 811 16.93 3.17 -27.32
C ARG A 811 18.01 4.20 -27.06
N VAL A 812 17.59 5.42 -26.72
CA VAL A 812 18.50 6.46 -26.24
C VAL A 812 17.95 7.00 -24.95
N ILE A 813 18.82 7.12 -23.94
CA ILE A 813 18.48 7.76 -22.68
C ILE A 813 19.51 8.82 -22.34
N LEU A 814 19.00 9.96 -21.85
CA LEU A 814 19.80 11.11 -21.45
C LEU A 814 19.36 11.55 -20.05
N GLY A 815 20.30 11.61 -19.12
CA GLY A 815 20.03 11.96 -17.72
C GLY A 815 19.85 13.46 -17.47
N CYS A 816 19.81 14.27 -18.54
CA CYS A 816 19.60 15.70 -18.45
C CYS A 816 18.40 16.13 -19.31
N PRO A 817 17.66 17.15 -18.85
CA PRO A 817 16.48 17.66 -19.54
C PRO A 817 16.84 18.37 -20.86
N LEU A 818 15.99 18.21 -21.87
CA LEU A 818 16.26 18.65 -23.23
C LEU A 818 16.09 20.18 -23.38
N TYR A 819 15.04 20.76 -22.78
CA TYR A 819 14.75 22.21 -22.87
C TYR A 819 15.88 23.09 -22.36
N TYR A 820 16.67 22.62 -21.38
CA TYR A 820 17.74 23.41 -20.77
C TYR A 820 19.07 23.39 -21.56
N LEU A 821 19.14 22.64 -22.66
CA LEU A 821 20.27 22.73 -23.59
C LEU A 821 20.22 24.02 -24.42
N THR A 822 21.37 24.42 -24.97
CA THR A 822 21.36 25.41 -26.05
C THR A 822 20.64 24.83 -27.26
N GLU A 823 19.94 25.68 -28.02
CA GLU A 823 19.22 25.29 -29.23
C GLU A 823 20.10 24.52 -30.22
N ALA A 824 21.33 25.00 -30.45
CA ALA A 824 22.30 24.32 -31.31
C ALA A 824 22.71 22.93 -30.79
N SER A 825 22.84 22.76 -29.46
CA SER A 825 23.14 21.45 -28.86
C SER A 825 21.95 20.49 -28.97
N ALA A 826 20.73 20.97 -28.70
CA ALA A 826 19.52 20.16 -28.81
C ALA A 826 19.29 19.71 -30.26
N GLN A 827 19.47 20.61 -31.24
CA GLN A 827 19.35 20.29 -32.66
C GLN A 827 20.40 19.28 -33.12
N ALA A 828 21.66 19.45 -32.72
CA ALA A 828 22.72 18.50 -33.06
C ALA A 828 22.45 17.12 -32.43
N LEU A 829 21.99 17.08 -31.18
CA LEU A 829 21.61 15.85 -30.49
C LEU A 829 20.46 15.14 -31.22
N ILE A 830 19.34 15.82 -31.49
CA ILE A 830 18.17 15.23 -32.16
C ILE A 830 18.56 14.71 -33.55
N THR A 831 19.33 15.48 -34.32
CA THR A 831 19.84 15.04 -35.63
C THR A 831 20.62 13.73 -35.51
N LYS A 832 21.48 13.60 -34.48
CA LYS A 832 22.25 12.38 -34.24
C LYS A 832 21.38 11.22 -33.76
N VAL A 833 20.35 11.50 -32.95
CA VAL A 833 19.37 10.49 -32.53
C VAL A 833 18.61 9.94 -33.74
N PHE A 834 18.19 10.80 -34.68
CA PHE A 834 17.55 10.36 -35.92
C PHE A 834 18.46 9.51 -36.79
N GLU A 835 19.72 9.93 -36.99
CA GLU A 835 20.72 9.11 -37.68
C GLU A 835 20.88 7.73 -37.01
N TYR A 836 20.96 7.71 -35.68
CA TYR A 836 21.08 6.47 -34.91
C TYR A 836 19.83 5.60 -35.04
N PHE A 837 18.63 6.16 -34.92
CA PHE A 837 17.37 5.45 -35.09
C PHE A 837 17.16 4.95 -36.52
N GLY A 838 17.84 5.56 -37.51
CA GLY A 838 17.57 5.31 -38.91
C GLY A 838 16.32 6.03 -39.40
N GLU A 839 15.93 7.09 -38.69
CA GLU A 839 14.93 8.05 -39.15
C GLU A 839 15.62 8.88 -40.24
N GLU A 840 15.44 8.48 -41.50
CA GLU A 840 15.95 9.26 -42.62
C GLU A 840 15.24 10.62 -42.60
N SER A 841 15.98 11.71 -42.38
CA SER A 841 15.46 13.04 -42.67
C SER A 841 15.22 13.10 -44.18
N VAL A 842 13.98 12.88 -44.62
CA VAL A 842 13.67 12.89 -46.04
C VAL A 842 13.83 14.31 -46.56
N LEU A 843 14.99 14.59 -47.17
CA LEU A 843 15.29 15.88 -47.74
C LEU A 843 14.67 15.93 -49.15
N TYR A 844 13.39 16.29 -49.21
CA TYR A 844 12.66 16.37 -50.48
C TYR A 844 13.40 17.30 -51.44
N GLY A 845 13.73 16.80 -52.65
CA GLY A 845 14.53 17.53 -53.62
C GLY A 845 16.02 17.21 -53.66
N ASP A 846 16.54 16.36 -52.76
CA ASP A 846 17.90 15.78 -52.86
C ASP A 846 17.93 14.65 -53.90
N ALA A 847 18.07 15.05 -55.16
CA ALA A 847 18.03 14.11 -56.28
C ALA A 847 19.30 13.24 -56.37
N ASN A 848 20.44 13.70 -55.84
CA ASN A 848 21.71 13.00 -55.96
C ASN A 848 22.07 12.14 -54.72
N GLY A 849 21.30 12.26 -53.63
CA GLY A 849 21.45 11.48 -52.40
C GLY A 849 22.68 11.88 -51.57
N ASP A 850 23.17 13.11 -51.71
CA ASP A 850 24.33 13.64 -50.98
C ASP A 850 23.97 14.35 -49.66
N TRP A 851 22.69 14.33 -49.30
CA TRP A 851 22.10 14.94 -48.10
C TRP A 851 22.20 16.46 -48.06
N ALA A 852 22.34 17.11 -49.22
CA ALA A 852 22.35 18.56 -49.32
C ALA A 852 21.57 19.04 -50.55
N MET A 853 20.36 19.59 -50.36
CA MET A 853 19.62 20.22 -51.46
C MET A 853 20.33 21.49 -51.95
N ASN A 854 20.94 21.42 -53.12
CA ASN A 854 21.71 22.52 -53.69
C ASN A 854 21.70 22.52 -55.24
N LEU A 855 22.63 23.25 -55.87
CA LEU A 855 22.72 23.33 -57.34
C LEU A 855 23.06 21.98 -58.00
N LEU A 856 23.70 21.07 -57.26
CA LEU A 856 24.09 19.76 -57.75
C LEU A 856 22.85 18.89 -58.02
N ASP A 857 21.78 19.00 -57.24
CA ASP A 857 20.51 18.29 -57.46
C ASP A 857 19.79 18.76 -58.71
N ILE A 858 19.74 20.08 -58.91
CA ILE A 858 19.25 20.69 -60.15
C ILE A 858 20.05 20.13 -61.34
N THR A 859 21.38 20.06 -61.20
CA THR A 859 22.27 19.57 -62.25
C THR A 859 22.06 18.07 -62.48
N TYR A 860 21.83 17.30 -61.43
CA TYR A 860 21.59 15.86 -61.45
C TYR A 860 20.27 15.53 -62.17
N LEU A 861 19.17 16.21 -61.82
CA LEU A 861 17.88 16.08 -62.51
C LEU A 861 17.95 16.50 -63.98
N ILE A 862 18.66 17.58 -64.31
CA ILE A 862 18.86 17.99 -65.71
C ILE A 862 19.65 16.92 -66.48
N ASN A 863 20.68 16.32 -65.86
CA ASN A 863 21.46 15.28 -66.51
C ASN A 863 20.64 13.99 -66.71
N TYR A 864 19.82 13.62 -65.73
CA TYR A 864 18.86 12.52 -65.84
C TYR A 864 17.86 12.76 -66.98
N LEU A 865 17.19 13.92 -66.99
CA LEU A 865 16.12 14.21 -67.94
C LEU A 865 16.59 14.46 -69.38
N TYR A 866 17.83 14.93 -69.57
CA TYR A 866 18.28 15.45 -70.88
C TYR A 866 19.67 14.99 -71.35
N LYS A 867 20.43 14.25 -70.54
CA LYS A 867 21.81 13.85 -70.89
C LYS A 867 22.14 12.38 -70.59
N ASP A 868 21.14 11.51 -70.58
CA ASP A 868 21.28 10.08 -70.30
C ASP A 868 22.00 9.79 -68.97
N GLY A 869 21.85 10.68 -67.98
CA GLY A 869 22.36 10.49 -66.63
C GLY A 869 21.57 9.46 -65.83
N PRO A 870 22.11 8.95 -64.71
CA PRO A 870 21.39 8.08 -63.80
C PRO A 870 20.15 8.79 -63.22
N GLY A 871 19.09 8.02 -62.93
CA GLY A 871 17.91 8.52 -62.23
C GLY A 871 18.21 8.98 -60.80
N PRO A 872 17.28 9.74 -60.18
CA PRO A 872 17.36 10.09 -58.77
C PRO A 872 17.60 8.86 -57.89
N VAL A 873 18.39 9.00 -56.83
CA VAL A 873 18.70 7.89 -55.91
C VAL A 873 17.41 7.36 -55.27
N ASP A 874 16.51 8.27 -54.88
CA ASP A 874 15.10 7.98 -54.59
C ASP A 874 14.22 8.73 -55.60
N PRO A 875 13.35 8.04 -56.36
CA PRO A 875 12.40 8.68 -57.27
C PRO A 875 11.53 9.77 -56.62
N ASN A 876 11.18 9.64 -55.35
CA ASN A 876 10.38 10.62 -54.61
C ASN A 876 11.17 11.90 -54.33
N ASN A 877 12.48 11.81 -54.12
CA ASN A 877 13.34 13.00 -54.00
C ASN A 877 13.54 13.72 -55.34
N GLY A 878 13.26 13.05 -56.45
CA GLY A 878 13.20 13.65 -57.78
C GLY A 878 11.91 14.42 -58.10
N ASP A 879 10.89 14.35 -57.23
CA ASP A 879 9.56 14.98 -57.40
C ASP A 879 9.24 15.98 -56.26
N PRO A 880 10.08 17.03 -56.08
CA PRO A 880 9.96 18.02 -55.01
C PRO A 880 8.68 18.85 -55.05
N ASN A 881 7.88 18.78 -56.12
CA ASN A 881 6.59 19.46 -56.20
C ASN A 881 5.38 18.53 -55.93
N GLY A 882 5.62 17.24 -55.65
CA GLY A 882 4.59 16.25 -55.34
C GLY A 882 3.64 15.94 -56.50
N SER A 883 4.11 16.02 -57.75
CA SER A 883 3.29 15.79 -58.95
C SER A 883 3.14 14.31 -59.33
N CYS A 884 3.80 13.43 -58.59
CA CYS A 884 4.00 12.01 -58.87
C CYS A 884 4.76 11.74 -60.18
N ALA A 885 5.55 12.71 -60.67
CA ALA A 885 6.29 12.57 -61.93
C ALA A 885 7.55 13.43 -61.97
N VAL A 886 8.73 12.80 -62.03
CA VAL A 886 10.02 13.50 -62.21
C VAL A 886 10.14 14.11 -63.61
N ASN A 887 10.08 15.43 -63.71
CA ASN A 887 10.13 16.19 -64.97
C ASN A 887 10.77 17.60 -64.82
N ILE A 888 10.68 18.43 -65.86
CA ILE A 888 11.32 19.77 -65.86
C ILE A 888 10.70 20.75 -64.86
N LEU A 889 9.45 20.51 -64.43
CA LEU A 889 8.79 21.33 -63.43
C LEU A 889 9.42 21.15 -62.06
N ASP A 890 9.98 19.98 -61.75
CA ASP A 890 10.74 19.69 -60.53
C ASP A 890 12.05 20.47 -60.47
N VAL A 891 12.77 20.51 -61.60
CA VAL A 891 13.95 21.36 -61.76
C VAL A 891 13.60 22.84 -61.56
N THR A 892 12.47 23.26 -62.12
CA THR A 892 12.00 24.65 -62.00
C THR A 892 11.59 24.97 -60.56
N TYR A 893 10.98 24.00 -59.87
CA TYR A 893 10.56 24.11 -58.48
C TYR A 893 11.77 24.30 -57.56
N LEU A 894 12.79 23.44 -57.69
CA LEU A 894 14.04 23.55 -56.93
C LEU A 894 14.79 24.86 -57.20
N ILE A 895 14.85 25.33 -58.45
CA ILE A 895 15.45 26.64 -58.77
C ILE A 895 14.69 27.77 -58.08
N ASN A 896 13.36 27.71 -58.07
CA ASN A 896 12.56 28.75 -57.44
C ASN A 896 12.69 28.73 -55.92
N TYR A 897 12.74 27.54 -55.31
CA TYR A 897 13.01 27.38 -53.88
C TYR A 897 14.41 27.93 -53.52
N LEU A 898 15.46 27.40 -54.14
CA LEU A 898 16.86 27.73 -53.80
C LEU A 898 17.26 29.19 -54.11
N TYR A 899 16.65 29.81 -55.13
CA TYR A 899 17.14 31.11 -55.64
C TYR A 899 16.09 32.21 -55.75
N LYS A 900 14.80 31.91 -55.50
CA LYS A 900 13.71 32.88 -55.68
C LYS A 900 12.67 32.89 -54.57
N SER A 901 13.01 32.36 -53.39
CA SER A 901 12.11 32.30 -52.23
C SER A 901 10.78 31.59 -52.56
N GLY A 902 10.85 30.55 -53.39
CA GLY A 902 9.73 29.66 -53.66
C GLY A 902 9.38 28.77 -52.46
N PRO A 903 8.26 28.02 -52.52
CA PRO A 903 7.85 27.11 -51.46
C PRO A 903 8.84 25.96 -51.26
N GLU A 904 8.89 25.42 -50.04
CA GLU A 904 9.72 24.25 -49.70
C GLU A 904 9.28 23.00 -50.49
N PRO A 905 10.25 22.14 -50.88
CA PRO A 905 9.95 20.84 -51.47
C PRO A 905 9.07 19.96 -50.58
N VAL A 906 8.20 19.18 -51.20
CA VAL A 906 7.26 18.27 -50.54
C VAL A 906 7.52 16.82 -50.93
N ALA A 907 6.90 15.88 -50.22
CA ALA A 907 6.99 14.46 -50.52
C ALA A 907 6.55 14.12 -51.94
N GLY A 908 7.43 13.46 -52.69
CA GLY A 908 7.11 12.86 -53.98
C GLY A 908 6.22 11.62 -53.84
N CYS A 909 5.48 11.31 -54.89
CA CYS A 909 4.58 10.14 -54.95
C CYS A 909 4.86 9.27 -56.17
N VAL A 910 6.14 9.20 -56.56
CA VAL A 910 6.60 8.45 -57.73
C VAL A 910 6.68 6.98 -57.35
N THR A 911 5.80 6.17 -57.95
CA THR A 911 5.83 4.72 -57.77
C THR A 911 7.00 4.13 -58.58
N MET A 912 7.80 3.27 -57.93
CA MET A 912 8.89 2.52 -58.59
C MET A 912 8.37 1.50 -59.62
#